data_AF-A0A1F3SMC1-F1
#
_entry.id   AF-A0A1F3SMC1-F1
#
_cell.length_a   1.000
_cell.length_b   1.000
_cell.length_c   1.000
_cell.angle_alpha   90.00
_cell.angle_beta   90.00
_cell.angle_gamma   90.00
#
_symmetry.space_group_name_H-M   'P 1'
#
loop_
_entity.id
_entity.type
_entity.pdbx_description
1 polymer ?
#
loop_
_entity_poly.entity_id
_entity_poly.type
_entity_poly.pdbx_seq_one_letter_code
_entity_poly.pdbx_strand_id
1 'polypeptide(L)'
;MHRNLKLKYFFITTLFIILSASPLAWAKSQDCANLLRRQSAFQKIHEIKDANMRREHDVGVATSQTSNAYGTNVPIARSFEKEGLFYEDIEPWFSSLKPEAKGKLQNRFNLEKSLSPRKQTLTKWLKNIDSLIIYPSGIDQKTWQILTPVKRLEYLLKIDDLFSVLVVNQSAKLFAEEILNYDDIKPGPNAPEHLVVGDDLGSYEVRLGLGVTDRNQFMALRDETENFLGGSIGHQHFFHAWPENQKAREKMAPKYIELLDATTWYLFWRQMKRNPTDIESILTHPYLGVYTRSALDRLYRAVVEGAPKKFNNKFRMVGARGYKANADIPEQGDGWIPDWEMRSGNKSEKREFVENMLEARFSTGDYSGLKDYRLSNFDPSAAIEELLRPHLTQEQIATVKKFEELHPAMSYNTHVLANNHVRNRIISPLLNWGERLPLTLKQTVLLAAQKKYAEDLYAIADFYIKKINAQELTTITLGRLRASAVEVIEELMYQFSTRVRLDIEFEQYLKPQPPQSISLKVKSSGPINVNDIPIGIEYSFRFPKRGEPKSKAQADSHIKALAEAMRKYFSSSSPVETTGGDSHGHGAVVKYRVVQEEEEEEGSEEGSYDEVVWRAEWDGISRYYVDGKIRRAWGGHAEVPSPKFSPQNIDDGIRQVFQAARSMSMEPRRSAGGGHFNFDLEKIMKNYPAEFGARAMANLISYFESNQEMILFMWMHPLRKHAAHPIPLQQGFAQKISEFHGNWTDLAQLLYESRYFNSFVGRKPKYVPLNVTPVMTPIVPEQYFAPLDIRRKESEWFPSFSNDTGRIEARLFDAPTDEHMAALQIKYFRAVLNKTFNSDRPLVLKKLFSEIDYERWEKNPEQWISDAEAHLKELDLNTKEFRWLLWDSYQSRTKYKERSHEYLIYDDYLPPRKAPGQLGRLFFKSEKFFSLAA
;
A
#
# COMPACT_ATOMS: atom_id res chain seq x y z
N MET A 1 37.49 33.95 -47.30
CA MET A 1 38.33 32.85 -47.82
C MET A 1 37.51 31.57 -47.87
N HIS A 2 37.50 30.94 -49.05
CA HIS A 2 36.97 29.64 -49.54
C HIS A 2 36.64 28.50 -48.56
N ARG A 3 35.77 27.50 -48.84
CA ARG A 3 35.02 26.98 -50.02
C ARG A 3 33.98 25.95 -49.50
N ASN A 4 32.69 25.99 -49.86
CA ASN A 4 31.95 25.26 -50.94
C ASN A 4 31.64 23.75 -50.78
N LEU A 5 30.36 23.44 -50.52
CA LEU A 5 29.33 22.75 -51.35
C LEU A 5 29.67 21.54 -52.28
N LYS A 6 28.91 20.42 -52.10
CA LYS A 6 28.05 19.65 -53.06
C LYS A 6 27.82 18.20 -52.55
N LEU A 7 26.62 17.64 -52.33
CA LEU A 7 25.45 17.22 -53.17
C LEU A 7 25.58 15.85 -53.92
N LYS A 8 24.53 15.00 -53.72
CA LYS A 8 23.98 13.88 -54.56
C LYS A 8 24.63 12.48 -54.48
N TYR A 9 23.99 11.34 -54.76
CA TYR A 9 22.62 10.73 -54.68
C TYR A 9 22.79 9.34 -55.38
N PHE A 10 22.20 8.25 -54.86
CA PHE A 10 21.63 7.06 -55.54
C PHE A 10 22.46 5.95 -56.29
N PHE A 11 22.22 4.70 -55.84
CA PHE A 11 21.81 3.45 -56.57
C PHE A 11 22.79 2.38 -57.17
N ILE A 12 22.48 1.10 -56.83
CA ILE A 12 22.44 -0.17 -57.62
C ILE A 12 23.63 -1.17 -57.67
N THR A 13 23.37 -2.35 -57.06
CA THR A 13 23.43 -3.76 -57.57
C THR A 13 24.74 -4.56 -57.80
N THR A 14 24.80 -5.69 -57.08
CA THR A 14 25.31 -7.07 -57.31
C THR A 14 26.06 -7.46 -58.60
N LEU A 15 27.24 -8.12 -58.46
CA LEU A 15 27.72 -9.38 -59.13
C LEU A 15 29.16 -9.70 -58.58
N PHE A 16 29.50 -10.84 -57.93
CA PHE A 16 29.77 -12.24 -58.37
C PHE A 16 31.22 -12.52 -58.85
N ILE A 17 31.71 -13.78 -58.62
CA ILE A 17 32.88 -14.51 -59.24
C ILE A 17 34.25 -14.29 -58.51
N ILE A 18 35.11 -15.25 -58.10
CA ILE A 18 35.45 -16.68 -58.39
C ILE A 18 36.27 -17.24 -57.18
N LEU A 19 36.12 -18.50 -56.75
CA LEU A 19 37.09 -19.59 -57.02
C LEU A 19 36.47 -21.00 -56.85
N SER A 20 36.51 -21.70 -57.99
CA SER A 20 36.51 -23.16 -58.27
C SER A 20 37.48 -23.96 -57.39
N ALA A 21 37.38 -25.29 -57.17
CA ALA A 21 36.95 -26.38 -58.05
C ALA A 21 36.58 -27.67 -57.25
N SER A 22 35.71 -28.47 -57.87
CA SER A 22 35.14 -29.80 -57.51
C SER A 22 36.10 -30.99 -57.81
N PRO A 23 35.72 -32.30 -57.90
CA PRO A 23 34.46 -33.02 -57.56
C PRO A 23 34.64 -34.43 -56.89
N LEU A 24 33.60 -35.04 -56.28
CA LEU A 24 33.36 -36.49 -56.39
C LEU A 24 31.98 -36.97 -55.87
N ALA A 25 31.37 -37.82 -56.70
CA ALA A 25 30.38 -38.88 -56.44
C ALA A 25 28.87 -38.58 -56.24
N TRP A 26 28.09 -39.44 -56.90
CA TRP A 26 26.71 -39.31 -57.36
C TRP A 26 25.71 -40.12 -56.49
N ALA A 27 24.45 -39.65 -56.49
CA ALA A 27 23.18 -40.41 -56.38
C ALA A 27 22.69 -40.95 -55.00
N LYS A 28 21.53 -40.48 -54.51
CA LYS A 28 20.18 -40.96 -54.88
C LYS A 28 19.06 -40.14 -54.22
N SER A 29 17.89 -40.23 -54.86
CA SER A 29 16.65 -39.46 -54.73
C SER A 29 15.80 -39.73 -53.49
N GLN A 30 15.16 -38.69 -52.93
CA GLN A 30 13.78 -38.82 -52.39
C GLN A 30 12.95 -37.54 -52.15
N ASP A 31 13.43 -36.32 -52.40
CA ASP A 31 12.72 -35.12 -51.91
C ASP A 31 11.94 -34.24 -52.91
N CYS A 32 11.91 -34.55 -54.21
CA CYS A 32 11.13 -33.72 -55.15
C CYS A 32 9.61 -33.99 -55.16
N ALA A 33 9.12 -35.07 -54.53
CA ALA A 33 7.68 -35.36 -54.45
C ALA A 33 6.95 -34.65 -53.29
N ASN A 34 7.69 -34.14 -52.30
CA ASN A 34 7.12 -33.48 -51.12
C ASN A 34 6.88 -31.97 -51.31
N LEU A 35 7.52 -31.33 -52.30
CA LEU A 35 7.29 -29.90 -52.59
C LEU A 35 6.02 -29.64 -53.40
N LEU A 36 5.62 -30.55 -54.29
CA LEU A 36 4.43 -30.38 -55.15
C LEU A 36 3.09 -30.72 -54.44
N ARG A 37 3.11 -31.48 -53.34
CA ARG A 37 1.89 -31.73 -52.52
C ARG A 37 1.54 -30.58 -51.58
N ARG A 38 2.47 -29.65 -51.31
CA ARG A 38 2.21 -28.48 -50.45
C ARG A 38 1.56 -27.29 -51.18
N GLN A 39 1.62 -27.24 -52.52
CA GLN A 39 0.95 -26.19 -53.29
C GLN A 39 -0.54 -26.46 -53.54
N SER A 40 -0.99 -27.71 -53.69
CA SER A 40 -2.43 -28.00 -53.89
C SER A 40 -3.27 -27.90 -52.61
N ALA A 41 -2.65 -28.01 -51.44
CA ALA A 41 -3.32 -27.82 -50.14
C ALA A 41 -3.63 -26.33 -49.86
N PHE A 42 -2.84 -25.40 -50.39
CA PHE A 42 -3.05 -23.97 -50.21
C PHE A 42 -4.19 -23.41 -51.07
N GLN A 43 -4.45 -24.00 -52.24
CA GLN A 43 -5.54 -23.58 -53.13
C GLN A 43 -6.92 -24.03 -52.64
N LYS A 44 -7.01 -25.23 -52.02
CA LYS A 44 -8.26 -25.76 -51.44
C LYS A 44 -8.74 -25.03 -50.18
N ILE A 45 -7.82 -24.38 -49.44
CA ILE A 45 -8.15 -23.57 -48.25
C ILE A 45 -8.76 -22.22 -48.66
N HIS A 46 -8.42 -21.70 -49.84
CA HIS A 46 -8.99 -20.45 -50.34
C HIS A 46 -10.42 -20.63 -50.88
N GLU A 47 -10.72 -21.74 -51.56
CA GLU A 47 -12.06 -22.04 -52.09
C GLU A 47 -13.11 -22.35 -51.01
N ILE A 48 -12.71 -22.95 -49.87
CA ILE A 48 -13.61 -23.20 -48.73
C ILE A 48 -13.96 -21.89 -48.00
N LYS A 49 -13.07 -20.91 -48.01
CA LYS A 49 -13.29 -19.59 -47.39
C LYS A 49 -14.31 -18.73 -48.15
N ASP A 50 -14.31 -18.82 -49.48
CA ASP A 50 -15.28 -18.09 -50.32
C ASP A 50 -16.67 -18.74 -50.34
N ALA A 51 -16.77 -20.06 -50.14
CA ALA A 51 -18.05 -20.76 -50.04
C ALA A 51 -18.79 -20.50 -48.72
N ASN A 52 -18.06 -20.26 -47.62
CA ASN A 52 -18.66 -19.95 -46.32
C ASN A 52 -19.14 -18.48 -46.20
N MET A 53 -18.46 -17.52 -46.86
CA MET A 53 -18.91 -16.13 -46.87
C MET A 53 -20.22 -15.90 -47.64
N ARG A 54 -20.63 -16.80 -48.54
CA ARG A 54 -21.89 -16.68 -49.27
C ARG A 54 -23.12 -17.24 -48.53
N ARG A 55 -22.95 -17.95 -47.40
CA ARG A 55 -24.08 -18.50 -46.61
C ARG A 55 -24.52 -17.64 -45.43
N GLU A 56 -23.73 -16.65 -45.02
CA GLU A 56 -24.07 -15.76 -43.90
C GLU A 56 -24.95 -14.56 -44.30
N HIS A 57 -25.36 -14.46 -45.57
CA HIS A 57 -26.10 -13.31 -46.09
C HIS A 57 -27.64 -13.42 -46.03
N ASP A 58 -28.20 -14.55 -45.55
CA ASP A 58 -29.64 -14.84 -45.66
C ASP A 58 -30.42 -15.07 -44.34
N VAL A 59 -29.87 -14.74 -43.17
CA VAL A 59 -30.67 -14.79 -41.91
C VAL A 59 -30.45 -13.55 -41.07
N GLY A 60 -31.50 -12.72 -41.00
CA GLY A 60 -31.49 -11.43 -40.33
C GLY A 60 -31.70 -11.48 -38.82
N VAL A 61 -31.21 -10.38 -38.21
CA VAL A 61 -31.57 -9.75 -36.93
C VAL A 61 -30.86 -10.26 -35.66
N ALA A 62 -30.16 -9.30 -35.06
CA ALA A 62 -29.62 -9.17 -33.69
C ALA A 62 -28.18 -9.64 -33.40
N THR A 63 -27.38 -8.67 -32.93
CA THR A 63 -26.03 -8.73 -32.33
C THR A 63 -24.82 -8.87 -33.28
N SER A 64 -24.25 -7.73 -33.69
CA SER A 64 -22.99 -7.67 -34.45
C SER A 64 -21.85 -7.01 -33.63
N GLN A 65 -20.97 -7.85 -33.09
CA GLN A 65 -19.56 -7.54 -32.88
C GLN A 65 -18.76 -8.77 -33.28
N THR A 66 -18.25 -8.82 -34.51
CA THR A 66 -17.06 -9.61 -34.87
C THR A 66 -16.50 -9.12 -36.21
N SER A 67 -15.24 -8.70 -36.21
CA SER A 67 -14.42 -8.64 -37.43
C SER A 67 -12.98 -9.07 -37.13
N ASN A 68 -12.69 -10.32 -37.50
CA ASN A 68 -11.45 -10.94 -37.98
C ASN A 68 -10.06 -10.35 -37.65
N ALA A 69 -9.25 -11.17 -36.95
CA ALA A 69 -7.82 -11.37 -37.24
C ALA A 69 -7.39 -12.80 -36.86
N TYR A 70 -6.65 -13.48 -37.74
CA TYR A 70 -5.99 -14.76 -37.47
C TYR A 70 -4.72 -14.53 -36.64
N GLY A 71 -4.53 -15.33 -35.59
CA GLY A 71 -3.35 -15.32 -34.71
C GLY A 71 -3.68 -14.82 -33.31
N THR A 72 -3.90 -15.74 -32.37
CA THR A 72 -4.23 -15.52 -30.95
C THR A 72 -5.52 -14.73 -30.66
N ASN A 73 -6.68 -15.38 -30.84
CA ASN A 73 -7.82 -15.16 -29.94
C ASN A 73 -7.35 -15.65 -28.56
N VAL A 74 -7.28 -14.85 -27.48
CA VAL A 74 -8.43 -14.24 -26.80
C VAL A 74 -8.02 -12.93 -26.07
N PRO A 75 -8.46 -11.73 -26.50
CA PRO A 75 -8.24 -10.48 -25.76
C PRO A 75 -9.14 -10.28 -24.53
N ILE A 76 -10.30 -10.93 -24.50
CA ILE A 76 -11.16 -11.00 -23.30
C ILE A 76 -10.53 -11.88 -22.20
N ALA A 77 -9.51 -12.67 -22.54
CA ALA A 77 -8.87 -13.58 -21.60
C ALA A 77 -7.78 -12.88 -20.78
N ARG A 78 -7.00 -12.00 -21.38
CA ARG A 78 -5.92 -11.31 -20.63
C ARG A 78 -6.41 -10.23 -19.67
N SER A 79 -7.69 -9.86 -19.69
CA SER A 79 -8.28 -8.92 -18.73
C SER A 79 -8.55 -9.50 -17.33
N PHE A 80 -8.23 -10.77 -17.10
CA PHE A 80 -8.44 -11.50 -15.84
C PHE A 80 -7.18 -11.68 -14.99
N GLU A 81 -6.20 -10.77 -15.05
CA GLU A 81 -4.87 -10.89 -14.41
C GLU A 81 -4.84 -10.91 -12.85
N LYS A 82 -5.90 -11.40 -12.20
CA LYS A 82 -5.84 -12.63 -11.38
C LYS A 82 -7.23 -12.90 -10.76
N GLU A 83 -8.26 -13.05 -11.58
CA GLU A 83 -9.55 -13.62 -11.19
C GLU A 83 -10.02 -14.34 -12.45
N GLY A 84 -9.43 -15.52 -12.67
CA GLY A 84 -9.60 -16.25 -13.90
C GLY A 84 -8.27 -16.72 -14.53
N LEU A 85 -7.49 -17.58 -13.87
CA LEU A 85 -6.55 -18.48 -14.58
C LEU A 85 -7.31 -19.40 -15.54
N PHE A 86 -7.31 -19.19 -16.85
CA PHE A 86 -8.14 -19.93 -17.83
C PHE A 86 -8.20 -21.42 -17.50
N TYR A 87 -9.28 -22.14 -17.88
CA TYR A 87 -9.27 -23.59 -17.66
C TYR A 87 -7.94 -24.19 -18.15
N GLU A 88 -7.41 -23.68 -19.26
CA GLU A 88 -6.09 -23.99 -19.83
C GLU A 88 -4.87 -23.67 -18.91
N ASP A 89 -4.96 -22.67 -18.03
CA ASP A 89 -3.93 -22.29 -17.05
C ASP A 89 -3.99 -23.13 -15.75
N ILE A 90 -5.14 -23.71 -15.41
CA ILE A 90 -5.35 -24.56 -14.22
C ILE A 90 -5.69 -26.02 -14.56
N GLU A 91 -5.79 -26.37 -15.84
CA GLU A 91 -5.96 -27.73 -16.34
C GLU A 91 -4.93 -28.68 -15.72
N PRO A 92 -3.65 -28.31 -15.57
CA PRO A 92 -2.68 -29.16 -14.88
C PRO A 92 -3.00 -29.42 -13.39
N TRP A 93 -3.89 -28.62 -12.79
CA TRP A 93 -4.33 -28.75 -11.41
C TRP A 93 -5.52 -29.70 -11.26
N PHE A 94 -6.10 -30.23 -12.34
CA PHE A 94 -7.25 -31.12 -12.27
C PHE A 94 -6.84 -32.54 -12.66
N SER A 95 -6.54 -33.37 -11.67
CA SER A 95 -6.07 -34.73 -11.89
C SER A 95 -7.16 -35.80 -11.77
N SER A 96 -8.34 -35.46 -11.23
CA SER A 96 -9.44 -36.42 -11.02
C SER A 96 -10.75 -35.72 -10.64
N LEU A 97 -11.84 -36.47 -10.75
CA LEU A 97 -13.11 -36.12 -10.12
C LEU A 97 -13.16 -36.60 -8.67
N LYS A 98 -13.89 -35.88 -7.82
CA LYS A 98 -14.22 -36.37 -6.47
C LYS A 98 -15.04 -37.67 -6.56
N PRO A 99 -14.91 -38.62 -5.61
CA PRO A 99 -15.64 -39.89 -5.64
C PRO A 99 -17.17 -39.71 -5.81
N GLU A 100 -17.74 -38.67 -5.22
CA GLU A 100 -19.17 -38.36 -5.24
C GLU A 100 -19.66 -37.91 -6.63
N ALA A 101 -18.77 -37.34 -7.46
CA ALA A 101 -19.08 -36.89 -8.81
C ALA A 101 -19.48 -38.05 -9.73
N LYS A 102 -18.85 -39.21 -9.55
CA LYS A 102 -19.19 -40.45 -10.28
C LYS A 102 -20.65 -40.85 -10.00
N GLY A 103 -21.10 -40.72 -8.76
CA GLY A 103 -22.50 -40.93 -8.37
C GLY A 103 -23.45 -39.90 -8.98
N LYS A 104 -23.07 -38.61 -9.00
CA LYS A 104 -23.86 -37.53 -9.62
C LYS A 104 -24.09 -37.75 -11.11
N LEU A 105 -23.04 -38.10 -11.86
CA LEU A 105 -23.13 -38.41 -13.29
C LEU A 105 -24.09 -39.59 -13.54
N GLN A 106 -23.95 -40.66 -12.75
CA GLN A 106 -24.81 -41.83 -12.86
C GLN A 106 -26.28 -41.51 -12.57
N ASN A 107 -26.54 -40.70 -11.54
CA ASN A 107 -27.88 -40.24 -11.18
C ASN A 107 -28.48 -39.32 -12.25
N ARG A 108 -27.69 -38.36 -12.76
CA ARG A 108 -28.11 -37.47 -13.84
C ARG A 108 -28.46 -38.24 -15.10
N PHE A 109 -27.63 -39.20 -15.49
CA PHE A 109 -27.89 -40.04 -16.65
C PHE A 109 -29.16 -40.87 -16.50
N ASN A 110 -29.41 -41.42 -15.31
CA ASN A 110 -30.64 -42.14 -15.02
C ASN A 110 -31.87 -41.23 -15.05
N LEU A 111 -31.77 -40.00 -14.55
CA LEU A 111 -32.83 -39.00 -14.62
C LEU A 111 -33.15 -38.62 -16.07
N GLU A 112 -32.13 -38.41 -16.91
CA GLU A 112 -32.32 -37.99 -18.30
C GLU A 112 -33.07 -39.01 -19.16
N LYS A 113 -33.08 -40.30 -18.79
CA LYS A 113 -33.83 -41.35 -19.50
C LYS A 113 -35.34 -41.08 -19.56
N SER A 114 -35.90 -40.36 -18.58
CA SER A 114 -37.32 -40.00 -18.54
C SER A 114 -37.61 -38.57 -19.02
N LEU A 115 -36.58 -37.79 -19.36
CA LEU A 115 -36.74 -36.40 -19.79
C LEU A 115 -36.92 -36.30 -21.31
N SER A 116 -37.60 -35.24 -21.75
CA SER A 116 -37.71 -34.91 -23.17
C SER A 116 -36.32 -34.77 -23.83
N PRO A 117 -36.14 -35.13 -25.12
CA PRO A 117 -34.85 -35.05 -25.79
C PRO A 117 -34.15 -33.69 -25.68
N ARG A 118 -34.90 -32.58 -25.63
CA ARG A 118 -34.32 -31.24 -25.46
C ARG A 118 -33.53 -31.09 -24.14
N LYS A 119 -33.93 -31.78 -23.08
CA LYS A 119 -33.38 -31.70 -21.72
C LYS A 119 -32.35 -32.81 -21.38
N GLN A 120 -32.00 -33.67 -22.34
CA GLN A 120 -31.04 -34.77 -22.15
C GLN A 120 -29.59 -34.33 -22.44
N THR A 121 -29.08 -33.35 -21.68
CA THR A 121 -27.79 -32.69 -21.95
C THR A 121 -26.60 -33.66 -21.87
N LEU A 122 -26.49 -34.47 -20.80
CA LEU A 122 -25.42 -35.47 -20.66
C LEU A 122 -25.51 -36.55 -21.74
N THR A 123 -26.71 -37.02 -22.05
CA THR A 123 -26.92 -38.04 -23.09
C THR A 123 -26.53 -37.52 -24.47
N LYS A 124 -26.86 -36.27 -24.79
CA LYS A 124 -26.46 -35.61 -26.05
C LYS A 124 -24.96 -35.41 -26.11
N TRP A 125 -24.35 -34.95 -25.03
CA TRP A 125 -22.89 -34.79 -24.94
C TRP A 125 -22.18 -36.13 -25.17
N LEU A 126 -22.60 -37.20 -24.49
CA LEU A 126 -22.08 -38.56 -24.67
C LEU A 126 -22.23 -39.08 -26.11
N LYS A 127 -23.30 -38.70 -26.81
CA LYS A 127 -23.50 -39.03 -28.24
C LYS A 127 -22.59 -38.23 -29.17
N ASN A 128 -22.37 -36.96 -28.84
CA ASN A 128 -21.74 -35.98 -29.72
C ASN A 128 -20.23 -35.80 -29.49
N ILE A 129 -19.63 -36.50 -28.52
CA ILE A 129 -18.18 -36.48 -28.27
C ILE A 129 -17.32 -37.05 -29.45
N ASP A 130 -17.95 -37.34 -30.59
CA ASP A 130 -17.42 -38.11 -31.73
C ASP A 130 -16.77 -37.32 -32.88
N SER A 131 -16.63 -35.99 -32.80
CA SER A 131 -15.98 -35.25 -33.90
C SER A 131 -14.44 -35.23 -33.75
N LEU A 132 -13.81 -36.29 -34.27
CA LEU A 132 -12.42 -36.41 -34.76
C LEU A 132 -11.21 -36.37 -33.80
N ILE A 133 -11.31 -36.06 -32.51
CA ILE A 133 -10.07 -35.87 -31.68
C ILE A 133 -10.10 -36.52 -30.27
N ILE A 134 -11.24 -37.00 -29.75
CA ILE A 134 -11.35 -37.35 -28.32
C ILE A 134 -11.93 -38.76 -28.12
N TYR A 135 -11.11 -39.73 -27.72
CA TYR A 135 -11.53 -41.02 -27.19
C TYR A 135 -10.50 -41.51 -26.16
N PRO A 136 -10.88 -42.35 -25.19
CA PRO A 136 -9.98 -42.72 -24.12
C PRO A 136 -8.72 -43.49 -24.53
N SER A 137 -7.62 -43.26 -23.82
CA SER A 137 -6.43 -44.10 -23.94
C SER A 137 -6.80 -45.57 -23.63
N GLY A 138 -6.43 -46.48 -24.53
CA GLY A 138 -6.74 -47.92 -24.40
C GLY A 138 -8.03 -48.40 -25.09
N ILE A 139 -8.83 -47.53 -25.72
CA ILE A 139 -9.91 -47.93 -26.62
C ILE A 139 -9.68 -47.28 -27.99
N ASP A 140 -9.82 -48.02 -29.09
CA ASP A 140 -9.67 -47.40 -30.41
C ASP A 140 -10.92 -46.59 -30.80
N GLN A 141 -10.73 -45.61 -31.68
CA GLN A 141 -11.77 -44.70 -32.13
C GLN A 141 -13.01 -45.42 -32.68
N LYS A 142 -12.85 -46.53 -33.42
CA LYS A 142 -13.97 -47.25 -34.02
C LYS A 142 -14.79 -47.95 -32.93
N THR A 143 -14.11 -48.56 -31.96
CA THR A 143 -14.75 -49.18 -30.80
C THR A 143 -15.51 -48.14 -29.97
N TRP A 144 -14.95 -46.95 -29.76
CA TRP A 144 -15.63 -45.87 -29.05
C TRP A 144 -16.91 -45.38 -29.78
N GLN A 145 -16.82 -45.22 -31.10
CA GLN A 145 -17.91 -44.75 -31.97
C GLN A 145 -19.15 -45.66 -31.95
N ILE A 146 -18.98 -46.96 -31.72
CA ILE A 146 -20.09 -47.91 -31.66
C ILE A 146 -20.71 -48.06 -30.26
N LEU A 147 -20.08 -47.51 -29.21
CA LEU A 147 -20.61 -47.59 -27.86
C LEU A 147 -21.89 -46.75 -27.71
N THR A 148 -22.90 -47.33 -27.06
CA THR A 148 -24.07 -46.58 -26.63
C THR A 148 -23.69 -45.56 -25.55
N PRO A 149 -24.46 -44.48 -25.35
CA PRO A 149 -24.21 -43.52 -24.26
C PRO A 149 -24.07 -44.17 -22.88
N VAL A 150 -24.82 -45.25 -22.64
CA VAL A 150 -24.72 -46.05 -21.40
C VAL A 150 -23.32 -46.63 -21.24
N LYS A 151 -22.80 -47.27 -22.30
CA LYS A 151 -21.46 -47.89 -22.29
C LYS A 151 -20.32 -46.87 -22.26
N ARG A 152 -20.50 -45.72 -22.91
CA ARG A 152 -19.57 -44.59 -22.80
C ARG A 152 -19.49 -44.07 -21.37
N LEU A 153 -20.63 -43.89 -20.71
CA LEU A 153 -20.67 -43.47 -19.31
C LEU A 153 -20.03 -44.51 -18.38
N GLU A 154 -20.40 -45.79 -18.50
CA GLU A 154 -19.79 -46.88 -17.71
C GLU A 154 -18.26 -46.91 -17.86
N TYR A 155 -17.74 -46.63 -19.05
CA TYR A 155 -16.31 -46.54 -19.31
C TYR A 155 -15.70 -45.32 -18.59
N LEU A 156 -16.26 -44.12 -18.78
CA LEU A 156 -15.77 -42.90 -18.14
C LEU A 156 -15.77 -43.00 -16.60
N LEU A 157 -16.75 -43.67 -16.00
CA LEU A 157 -16.82 -43.87 -14.54
C LEU A 157 -15.72 -44.80 -14.00
N LYS A 158 -15.13 -45.66 -14.84
CA LYS A 158 -14.03 -46.57 -14.47
C LYS A 158 -12.65 -45.94 -14.55
N ILE A 159 -12.55 -44.75 -15.14
CA ILE A 159 -11.30 -43.99 -15.24
C ILE A 159 -11.10 -43.22 -13.94
N ASP A 160 -9.89 -43.29 -13.38
CA ASP A 160 -9.54 -42.54 -12.17
C ASP A 160 -9.22 -41.06 -12.49
N ASP A 161 -8.48 -40.83 -13.58
CA ASP A 161 -8.22 -39.50 -14.12
C ASP A 161 -9.05 -39.25 -15.39
N LEU A 162 -10.31 -38.84 -15.20
CA LEU A 162 -11.22 -38.54 -16.32
C LEU A 162 -10.70 -37.41 -17.22
N PHE A 163 -9.92 -36.47 -16.69
CA PHE A 163 -9.46 -35.29 -17.42
C PHE A 163 -8.26 -35.58 -18.32
N SER A 164 -7.38 -36.53 -17.96
CA SER A 164 -6.32 -37.03 -18.85
C SER A 164 -6.82 -37.66 -20.15
N VAL A 165 -8.11 -37.96 -20.21
CA VAL A 165 -8.77 -38.71 -21.29
C VAL A 165 -9.64 -37.78 -22.17
N LEU A 166 -10.02 -36.62 -21.63
CA LEU A 166 -10.79 -35.60 -22.34
C LEU A 166 -9.82 -34.52 -22.85
N VAL A 167 -9.35 -34.64 -24.11
CA VAL A 167 -8.48 -33.60 -24.71
C VAL A 167 -9.20 -32.24 -24.69
N VAL A 168 -8.51 -31.27 -24.10
CA VAL A 168 -9.08 -30.00 -23.66
C VAL A 168 -9.22 -29.03 -24.82
N ASN A 169 -10.44 -28.90 -25.30
CA ASN A 169 -10.90 -27.75 -26.07
C ASN A 169 -12.41 -27.66 -25.88
N GLN A 170 -12.93 -26.55 -25.35
CA GLN A 170 -14.35 -26.13 -25.22
C GLN A 170 -15.37 -27.11 -24.58
N SER A 171 -15.26 -28.41 -24.81
CA SER A 171 -16.12 -29.48 -24.31
C SER A 171 -15.93 -29.76 -22.82
N ALA A 172 -14.73 -29.50 -22.26
CA ALA A 172 -14.46 -29.62 -20.83
C ALA A 172 -15.17 -28.53 -20.02
N LYS A 173 -15.19 -27.29 -20.55
CA LYS A 173 -15.97 -26.18 -20.01
C LYS A 173 -17.47 -26.49 -20.00
N LEU A 174 -18.00 -26.95 -21.14
CA LEU A 174 -19.40 -27.37 -21.26
C LEU A 174 -19.75 -28.55 -20.33
N PHE A 175 -18.82 -29.48 -20.13
CA PHE A 175 -18.98 -30.62 -19.21
C PHE A 175 -18.97 -30.18 -17.73
N ALA A 176 -18.13 -29.22 -17.35
CA ALA A 176 -18.04 -28.71 -15.98
C ALA A 176 -19.08 -27.61 -15.64
N GLU A 177 -19.72 -27.00 -16.63
CA GLU A 177 -20.77 -25.98 -16.45
C GLU A 177 -22.20 -26.56 -16.59
N GLU A 178 -22.42 -27.55 -17.47
CA GLU A 178 -23.77 -28.05 -17.77
C GLU A 178 -24.07 -29.47 -17.25
N ILE A 179 -23.04 -30.27 -16.96
CA ILE A 179 -23.17 -31.70 -16.64
C ILE A 179 -22.70 -32.02 -15.21
N LEU A 180 -21.52 -31.53 -14.84
CA LEU A 180 -20.99 -31.52 -13.47
C LEU A 180 -20.97 -30.10 -12.92
N ASN A 181 -20.68 -29.97 -11.62
CA ASN A 181 -20.34 -28.67 -11.02
C ASN A 181 -18.83 -28.57 -10.80
N TYR A 182 -18.27 -27.36 -10.78
CA TYR A 182 -16.85 -27.15 -10.46
C TYR A 182 -16.44 -27.72 -9.09
N ASP A 183 -17.36 -27.76 -8.12
CA ASP A 183 -17.15 -28.38 -6.80
C ASP A 183 -16.88 -29.90 -6.86
N ASP A 184 -17.12 -30.54 -8.00
CA ASP A 184 -16.90 -31.98 -8.23
C ASP A 184 -15.45 -32.29 -8.69
N ILE A 185 -14.63 -31.27 -8.88
CA ILE A 185 -13.24 -31.38 -9.33
C ILE A 185 -12.29 -31.48 -8.13
N LYS A 186 -11.30 -32.38 -8.20
CA LYS A 186 -10.23 -32.48 -7.20
C LYS A 186 -9.03 -31.62 -7.65
N PRO A 187 -8.56 -30.66 -6.83
CA PRO A 187 -7.29 -29.99 -7.10
C PRO A 187 -6.13 -31.00 -7.03
N GLY A 188 -5.04 -30.71 -7.72
CA GLY A 188 -3.97 -31.67 -8.03
C GLY A 188 -3.33 -32.31 -6.79
N PRO A 189 -2.51 -33.36 -6.95
CA PRO A 189 -1.96 -34.14 -5.83
C PRO A 189 -1.09 -33.33 -4.85
N ASN A 190 -0.61 -32.14 -5.25
CA ASN A 190 0.19 -31.23 -4.42
C ASN A 190 -0.59 -30.00 -3.93
N ALA A 191 -1.91 -29.97 -4.12
CA ALA A 191 -2.72 -28.87 -3.64
C ALA A 191 -2.86 -28.92 -2.10
N PRO A 192 -2.94 -27.76 -1.43
CA PRO A 192 -3.27 -27.71 0.00
C PRO A 192 -4.55 -28.49 0.30
N GLU A 193 -4.58 -29.19 1.44
CA GLU A 193 -5.64 -30.15 1.80
C GLU A 193 -7.05 -29.57 1.70
N HIS A 194 -7.19 -28.27 1.96
CA HIS A 194 -8.46 -27.60 2.04
C HIS A 194 -8.78 -26.71 0.83
N LEU A 195 -7.97 -26.78 -0.22
CA LEU A 195 -8.22 -26.06 -1.44
C LEU A 195 -9.41 -26.70 -2.18
N VAL A 196 -10.39 -25.89 -2.58
CA VAL A 196 -11.51 -26.35 -3.40
C VAL A 196 -11.73 -25.42 -4.58
N VAL A 197 -12.32 -25.96 -5.64
CA VAL A 197 -12.61 -25.23 -6.88
C VAL A 197 -14.12 -25.04 -6.92
N GLY A 198 -14.57 -23.79 -6.97
CA GLY A 198 -15.98 -23.41 -7.05
C GLY A 198 -16.29 -22.56 -8.27
N ASP A 199 -17.56 -22.23 -8.44
CA ASP A 199 -18.07 -21.28 -9.43
C ASP A 199 -18.30 -19.91 -8.78
N ASP A 200 -17.66 -18.85 -9.26
CA ASP A 200 -18.07 -17.45 -9.00
C ASP A 200 -18.47 -16.79 -10.33
N LEU A 201 -19.78 -16.54 -10.47
CA LEU A 201 -20.36 -15.79 -11.59
C LEU A 201 -20.03 -16.34 -13.00
N GLY A 202 -19.90 -17.66 -13.15
CA GLY A 202 -19.56 -18.28 -14.44
C GLY A 202 -18.07 -18.28 -14.73
N SER A 203 -17.24 -18.15 -13.69
CA SER A 203 -15.79 -18.32 -13.73
C SER A 203 -15.35 -19.23 -12.59
N TYR A 204 -14.26 -19.98 -12.77
CA TYR A 204 -13.71 -20.81 -11.70
C TYR A 204 -13.09 -19.92 -10.62
N GLU A 205 -13.29 -20.32 -9.37
CA GLU A 205 -12.65 -19.73 -8.22
C GLU A 205 -11.98 -20.82 -7.41
N VAL A 206 -10.70 -20.63 -7.10
CA VAL A 206 -10.03 -21.42 -6.09
C VAL A 206 -10.29 -20.78 -4.74
N ARG A 207 -10.95 -21.51 -3.84
CA ARG A 207 -11.31 -21.05 -2.50
C ARG A 207 -10.83 -22.03 -1.44
N LEU A 208 -10.68 -21.53 -0.22
CA LEU A 208 -10.38 -22.34 0.94
C LEU A 208 -11.68 -22.87 1.54
N GLY A 209 -11.78 -24.19 1.70
CA GLY A 209 -12.96 -24.87 2.24
C GLY A 209 -13.08 -24.81 3.77
N LEU A 210 -12.15 -24.12 4.45
CA LEU A 210 -12.23 -23.85 5.88
C LEU A 210 -12.25 -22.34 6.16
N GLY A 211 -12.87 -21.98 7.28
CA GLY A 211 -12.63 -20.69 7.92
C GLY A 211 -11.59 -20.84 9.02
N VAL A 212 -10.78 -19.80 9.19
CA VAL A 212 -9.76 -19.74 10.24
C VAL A 212 -10.01 -18.46 11.04
N THR A 213 -10.11 -18.60 12.37
CA THR A 213 -10.25 -17.47 13.29
C THR A 213 -8.90 -16.99 13.81
N ASP A 214 -7.89 -17.87 13.86
CA ASP A 214 -6.51 -17.51 14.19
C ASP A 214 -5.78 -16.90 13.00
N ARG A 215 -5.26 -15.70 13.19
CA ARG A 215 -4.56 -14.95 12.15
C ARG A 215 -3.30 -15.66 11.65
N ASN A 216 -2.53 -16.32 12.51
CA ASN A 216 -1.27 -16.94 12.11
C ASN A 216 -1.53 -18.16 11.23
N GLN A 217 -2.51 -18.97 11.61
CA GLN A 217 -3.02 -20.07 10.81
C GLN A 217 -3.58 -19.56 9.47
N PHE A 218 -4.33 -18.45 9.47
CA PHE A 218 -4.80 -17.84 8.23
C PHE A 218 -3.63 -17.41 7.33
N MET A 219 -2.63 -16.74 7.88
CA MET A 219 -1.45 -16.30 7.14
C MET A 219 -0.63 -17.48 6.62
N ALA A 220 -0.45 -18.54 7.41
CA ALA A 220 0.24 -19.76 6.97
C ALA A 220 -0.51 -20.47 5.83
N LEU A 221 -1.83 -20.64 5.97
CA LEU A 221 -2.70 -21.22 4.94
C LEU A 221 -2.70 -20.38 3.67
N ARG A 222 -2.72 -19.05 3.83
CA ARG A 222 -2.58 -18.10 2.73
C ARG A 222 -1.24 -18.24 2.04
N ASP A 223 -0.13 -18.27 2.77
CA ASP A 223 1.21 -18.39 2.20
C ASP A 223 1.38 -19.71 1.45
N GLU A 224 0.91 -20.81 2.04
CA GLU A 224 0.85 -22.13 1.38
C GLU A 224 0.07 -22.06 0.06
N THR A 225 -1.12 -21.44 0.09
CA THR A 225 -1.97 -21.28 -1.08
C THR A 225 -1.35 -20.35 -2.13
N GLU A 226 -0.83 -19.19 -1.75
CA GLU A 226 -0.19 -18.24 -2.68
C GLU A 226 1.08 -18.84 -3.31
N ASN A 227 1.84 -19.64 -2.56
CA ASN A 227 2.98 -20.40 -3.07
C ASN A 227 2.55 -21.46 -4.08
N PHE A 228 1.50 -22.22 -3.78
CA PHE A 228 0.92 -23.20 -4.70
C PHE A 228 0.41 -22.54 -5.99
N LEU A 229 -0.28 -21.40 -5.88
CA LEU A 229 -0.83 -20.66 -7.01
C LEU A 229 0.22 -19.87 -7.80
N GLY A 230 1.45 -19.72 -7.29
CA GLY A 230 2.49 -18.88 -7.88
C GLY A 230 2.14 -17.38 -7.86
N GLY A 231 1.23 -16.95 -6.96
CA GLY A 231 0.80 -15.56 -6.89
C GLY A 231 -0.30 -15.27 -5.88
N SER A 232 -0.47 -13.99 -5.55
CA SER A 232 -1.41 -13.57 -4.50
C SER A 232 -2.87 -13.90 -4.75
N ILE A 233 -3.56 -14.34 -3.69
CA ILE A 233 -5.01 -14.60 -3.66
C ILE A 233 -5.77 -13.32 -4.08
N GLY A 234 -6.85 -13.48 -4.84
CA GLY A 234 -7.63 -12.36 -5.38
C GLY A 234 -8.76 -11.88 -4.51
N HIS A 235 -9.33 -12.78 -3.72
CA HIS A 235 -10.62 -12.59 -3.09
C HIS A 235 -10.53 -12.94 -1.61
N GLN A 236 -11.05 -12.08 -0.74
CA GLN A 236 -11.05 -12.29 0.70
C GLN A 236 -12.34 -11.77 1.34
N HIS A 237 -12.84 -12.55 2.29
CA HIS A 237 -14.02 -12.23 3.09
C HIS A 237 -13.59 -11.85 4.51
N PHE A 238 -14.18 -10.78 5.03
CA PHE A 238 -13.97 -10.30 6.39
C PHE A 238 -15.29 -10.39 7.13
N PHE A 239 -15.42 -11.44 7.95
CA PHE A 239 -16.57 -11.63 8.82
C PHE A 239 -16.35 -10.91 10.14
N HIS A 240 -17.39 -10.28 10.66
CA HIS A 240 -17.33 -9.64 11.97
C HIS A 240 -18.70 -9.65 12.65
N ALA A 241 -18.73 -9.50 13.97
CA ALA A 241 -19.98 -9.41 14.71
C ALA A 241 -20.51 -7.97 14.73
N TRP A 242 -21.81 -7.82 14.94
CA TRP A 242 -22.42 -6.55 15.33
C TRP A 242 -22.70 -6.55 16.84
N PRO A 243 -22.72 -5.37 17.50
CA PRO A 243 -23.26 -5.27 18.85
C PRO A 243 -24.68 -5.83 18.94
N GLU A 244 -24.97 -6.63 19.97
CA GLU A 244 -26.30 -7.23 20.18
C GLU A 244 -27.39 -6.20 20.45
N ASN A 245 -27.03 -5.08 21.10
CA ASN A 245 -27.94 -4.01 21.43
C ASN A 245 -28.07 -2.99 20.28
N GLN A 246 -29.30 -2.67 19.88
CA GLN A 246 -29.62 -1.66 18.88
C GLN A 246 -28.97 -0.29 19.17
N LYS A 247 -28.98 0.20 20.41
CA LYS A 247 -28.36 1.50 20.76
C LYS A 247 -26.86 1.52 20.49
N ALA A 248 -26.19 0.40 20.72
CA ALA A 248 -24.77 0.25 20.39
C ALA A 248 -24.55 0.20 18.87
N ARG A 249 -25.43 -0.47 18.12
CA ARG A 249 -25.42 -0.46 16.65
C ARG A 249 -25.67 0.94 16.09
N GLU A 250 -26.64 1.68 16.61
CA GLU A 250 -26.93 3.07 16.20
C GLU A 250 -25.74 4.00 16.40
N LYS A 251 -24.99 3.81 17.50
CA LYS A 251 -23.77 4.57 17.78
C LYS A 251 -22.62 4.20 16.83
N MET A 252 -22.49 2.93 16.48
CA MET A 252 -21.40 2.40 15.65
C MET A 252 -21.64 2.60 14.14
N ALA A 253 -22.87 2.35 13.69
CA ALA A 253 -23.25 2.22 12.29
C ALA A 253 -22.79 3.39 11.41
N PRO A 254 -22.92 4.67 11.80
CA PRO A 254 -22.54 5.75 10.90
C PRO A 254 -21.05 5.74 10.55
N LYS A 255 -20.18 5.45 11.52
CA LYS A 255 -18.73 5.41 11.29
C LYS A 255 -18.28 4.10 10.65
N TYR A 256 -18.98 3.02 10.94
CA TYR A 256 -18.78 1.75 10.27
C TYR A 256 -19.10 1.84 8.77
N ILE A 257 -20.18 2.54 8.40
CA ILE A 257 -20.51 2.81 6.98
C ILE A 257 -19.51 3.79 6.35
N GLU A 258 -19.02 4.78 7.10
CA GLU A 258 -17.93 5.65 6.61
C GLU A 258 -16.65 4.84 6.32
N LEU A 259 -16.30 3.87 7.17
CA LEU A 259 -15.15 3.00 6.94
C LEU A 259 -15.27 2.24 5.60
N LEU A 260 -16.47 1.75 5.27
CA LEU A 260 -16.75 1.00 4.04
C LEU A 260 -16.54 1.89 2.82
N ASP A 261 -17.15 3.07 2.85
CA ASP A 261 -17.10 4.02 1.75
C ASP A 261 -15.67 4.57 1.58
N ALA A 262 -15.01 4.97 2.65
CA ALA A 262 -13.63 5.45 2.62
C ALA A 262 -12.65 4.40 2.11
N THR A 263 -12.82 3.12 2.48
CA THR A 263 -12.00 2.02 1.95
C THR A 263 -12.24 1.83 0.45
N THR A 264 -13.49 1.96 0.01
CA THR A 264 -13.84 1.91 -1.42
C THR A 264 -13.17 3.04 -2.21
N TRP A 265 -13.19 4.26 -1.68
CA TRP A 265 -12.52 5.42 -2.30
C TRP A 265 -11.00 5.33 -2.28
N TYR A 266 -10.39 4.80 -1.21
CA TYR A 266 -8.96 4.52 -1.15
C TYR A 266 -8.53 3.62 -2.31
N LEU A 267 -9.24 2.50 -2.48
CA LEU A 267 -8.94 1.53 -3.52
C LEU A 267 -9.20 2.11 -4.90
N PHE A 268 -10.29 2.87 -5.07
CA PHE A 268 -10.62 3.57 -6.31
C PHE A 268 -9.47 4.48 -6.77
N TRP A 269 -9.00 5.39 -5.91
CA TRP A 269 -7.94 6.33 -6.25
C TRP A 269 -6.60 5.66 -6.47
N ARG A 270 -6.35 4.53 -5.80
CA ARG A 270 -5.18 3.70 -6.04
C ARG A 270 -5.23 3.04 -7.42
N GLN A 271 -6.40 2.59 -7.89
CA GLN A 271 -6.54 2.09 -9.26
C GLN A 271 -6.30 3.18 -10.28
N MET A 272 -6.90 4.35 -10.08
CA MET A 272 -6.76 5.50 -11.00
C MET A 272 -5.34 6.06 -11.08
N LYS A 273 -4.44 5.66 -10.19
CA LYS A 273 -3.02 6.02 -10.22
C LYS A 273 -2.17 5.01 -11.00
N ARG A 274 -2.71 3.86 -11.39
CA ARG A 274 -2.00 2.94 -12.29
C ARG A 274 -1.92 3.56 -13.67
N ASN A 275 -0.84 3.24 -14.38
CA ASN A 275 -0.67 3.70 -15.74
C ASN A 275 -1.79 3.11 -16.62
N PRO A 276 -2.63 3.94 -17.27
CA PRO A 276 -3.75 3.45 -18.05
C PRO A 276 -3.33 2.61 -19.26
N THR A 277 -2.08 2.71 -19.73
CA THR A 277 -1.58 1.87 -20.83
C THR A 277 -1.26 0.43 -20.43
N ASP A 278 -1.15 0.16 -19.14
CA ASP A 278 -0.66 -1.11 -18.61
C ASP A 278 -1.81 -2.03 -18.13
N ILE A 279 -3.06 -1.59 -18.28
CA ILE A 279 -4.26 -2.28 -17.79
C ILE A 279 -5.45 -2.04 -18.73
N GLU A 280 -6.45 -2.93 -18.69
CA GLU A 280 -7.75 -2.69 -19.34
C GLU A 280 -8.41 -1.43 -18.77
N SER A 281 -9.23 -0.75 -19.57
CA SER A 281 -9.94 0.47 -19.22
C SER A 281 -10.62 0.37 -17.84
N ILE A 282 -10.07 1.12 -16.87
CA ILE A 282 -10.61 1.23 -15.51
C ILE A 282 -11.99 1.88 -15.54
N LEU A 283 -12.25 2.81 -16.47
CA LEU A 283 -13.50 3.54 -16.56
C LEU A 283 -14.66 2.72 -17.10
N THR A 284 -14.43 1.74 -17.96
CA THR A 284 -15.50 0.91 -18.53
C THR A 284 -15.75 -0.37 -17.74
N HIS A 285 -14.89 -0.65 -16.77
CA HIS A 285 -14.98 -1.83 -15.94
C HIS A 285 -16.34 -1.90 -15.20
N PRO A 286 -17.21 -2.90 -15.46
CA PRO A 286 -18.60 -2.89 -14.99
C PRO A 286 -18.74 -2.99 -13.47
N TYR A 287 -17.71 -3.50 -12.79
CA TYR A 287 -17.76 -3.75 -11.35
C TYR A 287 -16.90 -2.80 -10.50
N LEU A 288 -16.20 -1.84 -11.13
CA LEU A 288 -15.47 -0.80 -10.40
C LEU A 288 -16.45 0.34 -10.11
N GLY A 289 -17.02 0.33 -8.90
CA GLY A 289 -18.04 1.27 -8.47
C GLY A 289 -17.70 1.93 -7.15
N VAL A 290 -18.36 3.05 -6.89
CA VAL A 290 -18.36 3.75 -5.62
C VAL A 290 -19.77 3.73 -5.06
N TYR A 291 -19.91 3.73 -3.74
CA TYR A 291 -21.21 3.71 -3.11
C TYR A 291 -21.96 5.02 -3.36
N THR A 292 -23.21 4.94 -3.82
CA THR A 292 -24.11 6.09 -3.84
C THR A 292 -24.65 6.37 -2.45
N ARG A 293 -25.14 7.59 -2.20
CA ARG A 293 -25.73 7.92 -0.90
C ARG A 293 -26.88 6.98 -0.52
N SER A 294 -27.78 6.71 -1.47
CA SER A 294 -28.90 5.79 -1.26
C SER A 294 -28.46 4.37 -0.88
N ALA A 295 -27.32 3.91 -1.42
CA ALA A 295 -26.73 2.62 -1.11
C ALA A 295 -26.20 2.57 0.33
N LEU A 296 -25.48 3.61 0.77
CA LEU A 296 -25.00 3.75 2.14
C LEU A 296 -26.16 3.80 3.14
N ASP A 297 -27.24 4.52 2.84
CA ASP A 297 -28.41 4.62 3.72
C ASP A 297 -29.20 3.30 3.85
N ARG A 298 -29.15 2.42 2.85
CA ARG A 298 -29.70 1.07 2.98
C ARG A 298 -28.83 0.19 3.88
N LEU A 299 -27.51 0.25 3.70
CA LEU A 299 -26.57 -0.51 4.52
C LEU A 299 -26.60 -0.06 5.98
N TYR A 300 -26.65 1.26 6.23
CA TYR A 300 -26.83 1.83 7.56
C TYR A 300 -28.06 1.26 8.28
N ARG A 301 -29.22 1.26 7.60
CA ARG A 301 -30.46 0.68 8.18
C ARG A 301 -30.31 -0.80 8.50
N ALA A 302 -29.69 -1.58 7.60
CA ALA A 302 -29.46 -3.00 7.85
C ALA A 302 -28.60 -3.24 9.10
N VAL A 303 -27.56 -2.41 9.32
CA VAL A 303 -26.72 -2.48 10.54
C VAL A 303 -27.55 -2.12 11.78
N VAL A 304 -28.27 -1.00 11.78
CA VAL A 304 -29.09 -0.57 12.93
C VAL A 304 -30.13 -1.64 13.30
N GLU A 305 -30.85 -2.15 12.32
CA GLU A 305 -31.88 -3.18 12.47
C GLU A 305 -31.32 -4.53 12.95
N GLY A 306 -29.99 -4.76 12.88
CA GLY A 306 -29.43 -6.06 13.17
C GLY A 306 -29.91 -7.12 12.16
N ALA A 307 -30.07 -6.74 10.88
CA ALA A 307 -30.48 -7.63 9.80
C ALA A 307 -29.35 -7.91 8.77
N PRO A 308 -28.40 -8.82 9.03
CA PRO A 308 -27.27 -9.12 8.12
C PRO A 308 -27.72 -9.56 6.72
N LYS A 309 -28.86 -10.25 6.61
CA LYS A 309 -29.49 -10.60 5.31
C LYS A 309 -29.80 -9.39 4.42
N LYS A 310 -30.05 -8.22 5.02
CA LYS A 310 -30.32 -6.96 4.31
C LYS A 310 -29.05 -6.17 4.04
N PHE A 311 -27.90 -6.59 4.58
CA PHE A 311 -26.59 -5.97 4.40
C PHE A 311 -25.97 -6.42 3.07
N ASN A 312 -26.67 -6.19 1.95
CA ASN A 312 -26.29 -6.72 0.65
C ASN A 312 -26.18 -5.61 -0.40
N ASN A 313 -24.95 -5.34 -0.81
CA ASN A 313 -24.60 -4.46 -1.92
C ASN A 313 -23.28 -4.91 -2.56
N LYS A 314 -23.34 -5.32 -3.82
CA LYS A 314 -22.22 -5.98 -4.51
C LYS A 314 -21.41 -4.96 -5.33
N PHE A 315 -20.22 -4.60 -4.85
CA PHE A 315 -19.20 -3.87 -5.62
C PHE A 315 -17.87 -4.65 -5.58
N ARG A 316 -17.05 -4.57 -6.65
CA ARG A 316 -15.82 -5.37 -6.75
C ARG A 316 -14.68 -4.89 -5.85
N MET A 317 -14.60 -3.60 -5.50
CA MET A 317 -13.49 -3.15 -4.65
C MET A 317 -13.68 -3.53 -3.18
N VAL A 318 -14.86 -3.22 -2.64
CA VAL A 318 -15.32 -3.68 -1.32
C VAL A 318 -16.83 -3.94 -1.42
N GLY A 319 -17.24 -5.20 -1.34
CA GLY A 319 -18.64 -5.60 -1.26
C GLY A 319 -19.10 -5.65 0.19
N ALA A 320 -20.35 -5.26 0.44
CA ALA A 320 -21.01 -5.47 1.73
C ALA A 320 -22.04 -6.59 1.53
N ARG A 321 -21.89 -7.72 2.23
CA ARG A 321 -22.76 -8.89 2.06
C ARG A 321 -23.29 -9.41 3.39
N GLY A 322 -24.46 -10.02 3.34
CA GLY A 322 -24.84 -11.02 4.32
C GLY A 322 -24.25 -12.35 3.85
N TYR A 323 -23.53 -13.03 4.71
CA TYR A 323 -23.02 -14.38 4.48
C TYR A 323 -23.78 -15.36 5.37
N LYS A 324 -24.19 -16.51 4.85
CA LYS A 324 -24.80 -17.55 5.68
C LYS A 324 -23.67 -18.32 6.37
N ALA A 325 -23.66 -18.32 7.69
CA ALA A 325 -22.64 -19.02 8.48
C ALA A 325 -22.55 -20.50 8.09
N ASN A 326 -21.32 -21.02 8.06
CA ASN A 326 -21.08 -22.43 7.86
C ASN A 326 -21.26 -23.17 9.18
N ALA A 327 -22.21 -24.10 9.22
CA ALA A 327 -22.50 -24.91 10.41
C ALA A 327 -21.31 -25.78 10.85
N ASP A 328 -20.38 -26.06 9.94
CA ASP A 328 -19.16 -26.83 10.22
C ASP A 328 -18.05 -25.98 10.87
N ILE A 329 -18.26 -24.66 11.03
CA ILE A 329 -17.34 -23.74 11.71
C ILE A 329 -18.05 -23.23 12.97
N PRO A 330 -17.83 -23.87 14.14
CA PRO A 330 -18.57 -23.60 15.37
C PRO A 330 -18.58 -22.13 15.77
N GLU A 331 -17.50 -21.40 15.48
CA GLU A 331 -17.32 -19.99 15.80
C GLU A 331 -18.22 -19.04 14.99
N GLN A 332 -18.79 -19.50 13.86
CA GLN A 332 -19.70 -18.70 13.04
C GLN A 332 -21.16 -18.80 13.48
N GLY A 333 -21.52 -19.83 14.26
CA GLY A 333 -22.87 -20.08 14.76
C GLY A 333 -23.92 -20.35 13.68
N ASP A 334 -25.19 -20.39 14.08
CA ASP A 334 -26.33 -20.60 13.18
C ASP A 334 -26.94 -19.25 12.78
N GLY A 335 -26.65 -18.75 11.57
CA GLY A 335 -27.22 -17.45 11.17
C GLY A 335 -26.67 -16.84 9.88
N TRP A 336 -27.01 -15.56 9.69
CA TRP A 336 -26.34 -14.73 8.69
C TRP A 336 -25.43 -13.75 9.41
N ILE A 337 -24.21 -13.60 8.91
CA ILE A 337 -23.18 -12.71 9.45
C ILE A 337 -22.85 -11.64 8.40
N PRO A 338 -22.53 -10.41 8.80
CA PRO A 338 -22.08 -9.39 7.87
C PRO A 338 -20.66 -9.74 7.37
N ASP A 339 -20.44 -9.46 6.09
CA ASP A 339 -19.22 -9.77 5.36
C ASP A 339 -18.77 -8.54 4.58
N TRP A 340 -17.50 -8.20 4.72
CA TRP A 340 -16.81 -7.28 3.83
C TRP A 340 -15.96 -8.06 2.86
N GLU A 341 -16.34 -7.98 1.60
CA GLU A 341 -15.76 -8.74 0.53
C GLU A 341 -14.74 -7.87 -0.23
N MET A 342 -13.45 -8.19 -0.12
CA MET A 342 -12.40 -7.56 -0.90
C MET A 342 -12.06 -8.38 -2.14
N ARG A 343 -12.29 -7.87 -3.37
CA ARG A 343 -11.99 -8.60 -4.62
C ARG A 343 -10.75 -8.08 -5.39
N SER A 344 -10.37 -8.84 -6.42
CA SER A 344 -9.06 -8.90 -7.13
C SER A 344 -8.39 -7.63 -7.63
N GLY A 345 -9.05 -6.46 -7.65
CA GLY A 345 -8.40 -5.22 -8.09
C GLY A 345 -7.16 -4.87 -7.26
N ASN A 346 -7.09 -5.34 -6.01
CA ASN A 346 -6.23 -4.75 -4.98
C ASN A 346 -4.89 -5.47 -4.72
N LYS A 347 -4.47 -6.36 -5.64
CA LYS A 347 -3.35 -7.33 -5.50
C LYS A 347 -1.91 -6.77 -5.43
N SER A 348 -1.66 -5.59 -4.86
CA SER A 348 -0.31 -5.02 -4.72
C SER A 348 0.04 -4.65 -3.28
N GLU A 349 1.29 -4.20 -3.03
CA GLU A 349 2.00 -3.85 -1.76
C GLU A 349 1.21 -3.24 -0.58
N LYS A 350 -0.04 -2.80 -0.77
CA LYS A 350 -0.93 -2.24 0.27
C LYS A 350 -2.24 -3.02 0.46
N ARG A 351 -2.36 -4.24 -0.09
CA ARG A 351 -3.44 -5.19 0.24
C ARG A 351 -3.43 -5.42 1.76
N GLU A 352 -2.29 -5.86 2.27
CA GLU A 352 -2.05 -6.04 3.70
C GLU A 352 -2.48 -4.83 4.52
N PHE A 353 -2.18 -3.59 4.08
CA PHE A 353 -2.64 -2.40 4.82
C PHE A 353 -4.16 -2.38 5.04
N VAL A 354 -4.96 -2.67 4.00
CA VAL A 354 -6.43 -2.63 4.12
C VAL A 354 -6.91 -3.76 5.01
N GLU A 355 -6.41 -4.97 4.82
CA GLU A 355 -6.76 -6.15 5.64
C GLU A 355 -6.47 -5.87 7.12
N ASN A 356 -5.25 -5.41 7.37
CA ASN A 356 -4.74 -5.04 8.68
C ASN A 356 -5.56 -3.96 9.34
N MET A 357 -5.92 -2.92 8.58
CA MET A 357 -6.72 -1.81 9.09
C MET A 357 -8.16 -2.23 9.38
N LEU A 358 -8.80 -2.99 8.49
CA LEU A 358 -10.18 -3.47 8.69
C LEU A 358 -10.26 -4.41 9.89
N GLU A 359 -9.37 -5.39 9.96
CA GLU A 359 -9.28 -6.35 11.07
C GLU A 359 -9.09 -5.63 12.40
N ALA A 360 -8.14 -4.69 12.47
CA ALA A 360 -7.90 -3.92 13.69
C ALA A 360 -9.15 -3.12 14.13
N ARG A 361 -9.87 -2.49 13.20
CA ARG A 361 -11.07 -1.71 13.55
C ARG A 361 -12.24 -2.61 13.94
N PHE A 362 -12.39 -3.76 13.31
CA PHE A 362 -13.43 -4.73 13.66
C PHE A 362 -13.16 -5.40 15.02
N SER A 363 -11.92 -5.80 15.29
CA SER A 363 -11.55 -6.45 16.56
C SER A 363 -11.61 -5.49 17.75
N THR A 364 -11.19 -4.24 17.57
CA THR A 364 -11.16 -3.25 18.65
C THR A 364 -12.47 -2.48 18.81
N GLY A 365 -13.32 -2.45 17.78
CA GLY A 365 -14.47 -1.54 17.69
C GLY A 365 -14.07 -0.07 17.61
N ASP A 366 -12.81 0.25 17.29
CA ASP A 366 -12.33 1.62 17.21
C ASP A 366 -12.59 2.26 15.84
N TYR A 367 -13.58 3.15 15.81
CA TYR A 367 -13.91 3.99 14.66
C TYR A 367 -13.51 5.47 14.87
N SER A 368 -12.51 5.73 15.71
CA SER A 368 -11.89 7.04 15.90
C SER A 368 -11.42 7.66 14.57
N GLY A 369 -11.50 8.98 14.48
CA GLY A 369 -11.08 9.75 13.30
C GLY A 369 -12.05 9.75 12.12
N LEU A 370 -12.89 8.71 12.00
CA LEU A 370 -13.89 8.64 10.95
C LEU A 370 -15.05 9.59 11.25
N LYS A 371 -15.42 10.36 10.23
CA LYS A 371 -16.63 11.20 10.28
C LYS A 371 -17.86 10.31 10.29
N ASP A 372 -18.96 10.87 10.78
CA ASP A 372 -20.27 10.28 10.52
C ASP A 372 -20.58 10.49 9.03
N TYR A 373 -20.76 9.41 8.27
CA TYR A 373 -21.04 9.52 6.83
C TYR A 373 -22.27 10.41 6.55
N ARG A 374 -23.20 10.51 7.51
CA ARG A 374 -24.42 11.31 7.39
C ARG A 374 -24.17 12.81 7.39
N LEU A 375 -23.08 13.25 8.01
CA LEU A 375 -22.69 14.67 8.12
C LEU A 375 -21.97 15.19 6.86
N SER A 376 -21.69 14.33 5.89
CA SER A 376 -21.07 14.74 4.63
C SER A 376 -22.14 15.04 3.58
N ASN A 377 -22.05 16.21 2.94
CA ASN A 377 -22.81 16.57 1.73
C ASN A 377 -22.18 15.97 0.45
N PHE A 378 -21.22 15.06 0.61
CA PHE A 378 -20.55 14.42 -0.51
C PHE A 378 -21.51 13.45 -1.22
N ASP A 379 -21.97 13.85 -2.42
CA ASP A 379 -22.81 13.02 -3.27
C ASP A 379 -22.09 12.70 -4.59
N PRO A 380 -21.67 11.44 -4.82
CA PRO A 380 -21.11 11.03 -6.11
C PRO A 380 -22.15 10.99 -7.23
N SER A 381 -23.42 11.28 -6.93
CA SER A 381 -24.53 11.36 -7.88
C SER A 381 -24.91 12.80 -8.23
N ALA A 382 -24.16 13.80 -7.74
CA ALA A 382 -24.43 15.22 -7.99
C ALA A 382 -24.52 15.53 -9.49
N ALA A 383 -25.33 16.55 -9.80
CA ALA A 383 -25.48 17.02 -11.18
C ALA A 383 -24.15 17.59 -11.69
N ILE A 384 -23.77 17.26 -12.93
CA ILE A 384 -22.47 17.68 -13.48
C ILE A 384 -22.35 19.22 -13.54
N GLU A 385 -23.48 19.91 -13.72
CA GLU A 385 -23.56 21.37 -13.69
C GLU A 385 -23.11 21.95 -12.34
N GLU A 386 -23.56 21.37 -11.23
CA GLU A 386 -23.21 21.84 -9.89
C GLU A 386 -21.71 21.70 -9.62
N LEU A 387 -21.11 20.60 -10.12
CA LEU A 387 -19.68 20.31 -9.98
C LEU A 387 -18.80 21.21 -10.86
N LEU A 388 -19.31 21.65 -12.03
CA LEU A 388 -18.54 22.45 -12.98
C LEU A 388 -18.68 23.97 -12.78
N ARG A 389 -19.76 24.43 -12.13
CA ARG A 389 -20.04 25.85 -11.88
C ARG A 389 -18.86 26.63 -11.25
N PRO A 390 -18.05 26.06 -10.34
CA PRO A 390 -16.89 26.77 -9.79
C PRO A 390 -15.71 26.92 -10.76
N HIS A 391 -15.72 26.23 -11.90
CA HIS A 391 -14.55 26.05 -12.75
C HIS A 391 -14.74 26.55 -14.19
N LEU A 392 -15.96 26.52 -14.73
CA LEU A 392 -16.27 26.78 -16.14
C LEU A 392 -17.36 27.85 -16.32
N THR A 393 -17.44 28.42 -17.51
CA THR A 393 -18.54 29.33 -17.90
C THR A 393 -19.83 28.55 -18.22
N GLN A 394 -20.98 29.23 -18.23
CA GLN A 394 -22.28 28.60 -18.54
C GLN A 394 -22.31 27.93 -19.93
N GLU A 395 -21.67 28.53 -20.94
CA GLU A 395 -21.58 27.96 -22.29
C GLU A 395 -20.75 26.67 -22.31
N GLN A 396 -19.62 26.66 -21.59
CA GLN A 396 -18.77 25.48 -21.45
C GLN A 396 -19.50 24.35 -20.70
N ILE A 397 -20.23 24.69 -19.64
CA ILE A 397 -21.06 23.75 -18.88
C ILE A 397 -22.14 23.13 -19.75
N ALA A 398 -22.85 23.93 -20.56
CA ALA A 398 -23.86 23.44 -21.50
C ALA A 398 -23.25 22.44 -22.51
N THR A 399 -22.02 22.69 -22.96
CA THR A 399 -21.28 21.78 -23.84
C THR A 399 -20.99 20.43 -23.15
N VAL A 400 -20.49 20.45 -21.91
CA VAL A 400 -20.22 19.21 -21.16
C VAL A 400 -21.51 18.45 -20.85
N LYS A 401 -22.60 19.15 -20.53
CA LYS A 401 -23.91 18.53 -20.30
C LYS A 401 -24.44 17.84 -21.56
N LYS A 402 -24.34 18.48 -22.73
CA LYS A 402 -24.69 17.85 -24.00
C LYS A 402 -23.82 16.61 -24.28
N PHE A 403 -22.55 16.63 -23.88
CA PHE A 403 -21.69 15.46 -23.98
C PHE A 403 -22.12 14.33 -23.03
N GLU A 404 -22.54 14.64 -21.80
CA GLU A 404 -23.14 13.70 -20.85
C GLU A 404 -24.40 13.01 -21.41
N GLU A 405 -25.28 13.77 -22.05
CA GLU A 405 -26.52 13.26 -22.67
C GLU A 405 -26.26 12.36 -23.89
N LEU A 406 -25.29 12.73 -24.74
CA LEU A 406 -25.01 12.03 -26.00
C LEU A 406 -24.10 10.82 -25.84
N HIS A 407 -23.28 10.76 -24.79
CA HIS A 407 -22.33 9.68 -24.56
C HIS A 407 -22.94 8.62 -23.62
N PRO A 408 -23.24 7.38 -24.08
CA PRO A 408 -23.93 6.39 -23.26
C PRO A 408 -23.23 6.06 -21.94
N ALA A 409 -21.89 6.10 -21.91
CA ALA A 409 -21.11 5.87 -20.70
C ALA A 409 -21.16 7.02 -19.68
N MET A 410 -21.62 8.21 -20.07
CA MET A 410 -21.83 9.34 -19.17
C MET A 410 -23.31 9.60 -18.89
N SER A 411 -24.22 8.98 -19.65
CA SER A 411 -25.65 9.18 -19.50
C SER A 411 -26.11 8.89 -18.06
N TYR A 412 -26.77 9.88 -17.46
CA TYR A 412 -27.27 9.79 -16.09
C TYR A 412 -28.55 8.96 -16.02
N ASN A 413 -28.54 7.90 -15.21
CA ASN A 413 -29.70 7.05 -14.90
C ASN A 413 -30.09 7.17 -13.41
N THR A 414 -31.36 7.40 -13.12
CA THR A 414 -31.87 7.53 -11.74
C THR A 414 -32.07 6.18 -11.03
N HIS A 415 -31.94 5.05 -11.73
CA HIS A 415 -32.21 3.73 -11.17
C HIS A 415 -31.06 3.24 -10.27
N VAL A 416 -31.39 2.98 -9.00
CA VAL A 416 -30.46 2.67 -7.89
C VAL A 416 -29.55 1.45 -8.13
N LEU A 417 -29.97 0.54 -9.01
CA LEU A 417 -29.24 -0.69 -9.36
C LEU A 417 -28.59 -0.64 -10.76
N ALA A 418 -28.80 0.42 -11.54
CA ALA A 418 -28.39 0.46 -12.95
C ALA A 418 -27.36 1.59 -13.24
N ASN A 419 -26.13 1.20 -13.53
CA ASN A 419 -25.30 1.76 -14.61
C ASN A 419 -24.78 3.22 -14.59
N ASN A 420 -24.74 3.95 -13.47
CA ASN A 420 -23.95 5.21 -13.41
C ASN A 420 -22.48 5.03 -12.99
N HIS A 421 -21.95 3.81 -13.01
CA HIS A 421 -20.57 3.58 -12.56
C HIS A 421 -19.56 4.36 -13.39
N VAL A 422 -19.68 4.36 -14.71
CA VAL A 422 -18.73 5.06 -15.57
C VAL A 422 -18.81 6.58 -15.35
N ARG A 423 -20.01 7.16 -15.37
CA ARG A 423 -20.25 8.58 -15.06
C ARG A 423 -19.64 8.99 -13.72
N ASN A 424 -19.98 8.29 -12.63
CA ASN A 424 -19.53 8.64 -11.28
C ASN A 424 -17.99 8.58 -11.14
N ARG A 425 -17.32 7.73 -11.94
CA ARG A 425 -15.86 7.69 -12.03
C ARG A 425 -15.32 8.91 -12.76
N ILE A 426 -15.92 9.29 -13.89
CA ILE A 426 -15.49 10.46 -14.68
C ILE A 426 -15.65 11.76 -13.88
N ILE A 427 -16.74 11.92 -13.13
CA ILE A 427 -16.94 13.13 -12.32
C ILE A 427 -16.19 13.09 -10.99
N SER A 428 -15.61 11.96 -10.59
CA SER A 428 -14.97 11.81 -9.27
C SER A 428 -13.90 12.86 -8.99
N PRO A 429 -13.06 13.31 -9.95
CA PRO A 429 -12.09 14.38 -9.69
C PRO A 429 -12.75 15.71 -9.28
N LEU A 430 -13.97 15.98 -9.75
CA LEU A 430 -14.70 17.23 -9.52
C LEU A 430 -15.52 17.25 -8.23
N LEU A 431 -15.63 16.13 -7.53
CA LEU A 431 -16.36 16.06 -6.25
C LEU A 431 -15.70 16.94 -5.18
N ASN A 432 -16.49 17.37 -4.19
CA ASN A 432 -16.02 18.25 -3.12
C ASN A 432 -15.18 17.48 -2.08
N TRP A 433 -13.96 17.10 -2.47
CA TRP A 433 -13.04 16.35 -1.61
C TRP A 433 -12.64 17.10 -0.34
N GLY A 434 -12.68 18.43 -0.35
CA GLY A 434 -12.37 19.27 0.82
C GLY A 434 -13.42 19.17 1.94
N GLU A 435 -14.68 18.91 1.62
CA GLU A 435 -15.71 18.61 2.64
C GLU A 435 -15.55 17.20 3.20
N ARG A 436 -15.15 16.26 2.34
CA ARG A 436 -15.03 14.85 2.71
C ARG A 436 -13.80 14.58 3.56
N LEU A 437 -12.62 14.92 3.06
CA LEU A 437 -11.33 14.68 3.71
C LEU A 437 -10.77 15.98 4.33
N PRO A 438 -10.01 15.90 5.43
CA PRO A 438 -9.38 17.07 6.04
C PRO A 438 -8.17 17.57 5.21
N LEU A 439 -8.43 18.12 4.02
CA LEU A 439 -7.42 18.50 3.02
C LEU A 439 -6.88 19.92 3.18
N THR A 440 -6.91 20.50 4.39
CA THR A 440 -6.62 21.92 4.65
C THR A 440 -5.30 22.39 4.04
N LEU A 441 -4.28 21.53 4.03
CA LEU A 441 -2.93 21.86 3.50
C LEU A 441 -2.77 21.58 2.00
N LYS A 442 -3.70 20.86 1.37
CA LYS A 442 -3.71 20.53 -0.06
C LYS A 442 -4.82 21.23 -0.83
N GLN A 443 -5.64 22.05 -0.18
CA GLN A 443 -6.82 22.66 -0.78
C GLN A 443 -6.48 23.46 -2.05
N THR A 444 -5.40 24.25 -2.04
CA THR A 444 -4.95 24.98 -3.24
C THR A 444 -4.53 24.05 -4.38
N VAL A 445 -3.83 22.95 -4.07
CA VAL A 445 -3.40 21.96 -5.08
C VAL A 445 -4.61 21.24 -5.67
N LEU A 446 -5.57 20.87 -4.82
CA LEU A 446 -6.83 20.25 -5.20
C LEU A 446 -7.62 21.18 -6.13
N LEU A 447 -7.90 22.42 -5.71
CA LEU A 447 -8.68 23.39 -6.49
C LEU A 447 -8.05 23.66 -7.86
N ALA A 448 -6.72 23.80 -7.92
CA ALA A 448 -6.00 23.97 -9.18
C ALA A 448 -6.10 22.73 -10.09
N ALA A 449 -6.03 21.53 -9.53
CA ALA A 449 -6.18 20.28 -10.27
C ALA A 449 -7.61 20.08 -10.77
N GLN A 450 -8.62 20.43 -9.96
CA GLN A 450 -10.04 20.37 -10.32
C GLN A 450 -10.38 21.33 -11.46
N LYS A 451 -9.91 22.58 -11.37
CA LYS A 451 -10.08 23.55 -12.45
C LYS A 451 -9.49 23.03 -13.77
N LYS A 452 -8.26 22.53 -13.73
CA LYS A 452 -7.59 21.99 -14.92
C LYS A 452 -8.34 20.78 -15.50
N TYR A 453 -8.79 19.88 -14.63
CA TYR A 453 -9.57 18.71 -15.04
C TYR A 453 -10.88 19.12 -15.73
N ALA A 454 -11.59 20.11 -15.19
CA ALA A 454 -12.82 20.65 -15.78
C ALA A 454 -12.58 21.27 -17.17
N GLU A 455 -11.52 22.07 -17.32
CA GLU A 455 -11.13 22.69 -18.60
C GLU A 455 -10.81 21.63 -19.68
N ASP A 456 -10.09 20.57 -19.30
CA ASP A 456 -9.76 19.49 -20.23
C ASP A 456 -10.98 18.62 -20.58
N LEU A 457 -11.85 18.34 -19.61
CA LEU A 457 -13.11 17.63 -19.85
C LEU A 457 -14.00 18.41 -20.82
N TYR A 458 -14.07 19.73 -20.69
CA TYR A 458 -14.72 20.60 -21.66
C TYR A 458 -14.10 20.48 -23.07
N ALA A 459 -12.77 20.49 -23.18
CA ALA A 459 -12.10 20.37 -24.48
C ALA A 459 -12.43 19.02 -25.17
N ILE A 460 -12.52 17.93 -24.40
CA ILE A 460 -12.96 16.61 -24.90
C ILE A 460 -14.42 16.68 -25.36
N ALA A 461 -15.31 17.26 -24.54
CA ALA A 461 -16.73 17.40 -24.85
C ALA A 461 -16.98 18.20 -26.13
N ASP A 462 -16.33 19.36 -26.26
CA ASP A 462 -16.42 20.23 -27.43
C ASP A 462 -15.96 19.53 -28.71
N PHE A 463 -14.81 18.84 -28.64
CA PHE A 463 -14.31 18.06 -29.77
C PHE A 463 -15.29 16.94 -30.17
N TYR A 464 -15.82 16.20 -29.19
CA TYR A 464 -16.76 15.10 -29.43
C TYR A 464 -18.04 15.60 -30.12
N ILE A 465 -18.63 16.68 -29.59
CA ILE A 465 -19.85 17.27 -30.14
C ILE A 465 -19.62 17.81 -31.56
N LYS A 466 -18.49 18.49 -31.81
CA LYS A 466 -18.14 18.98 -33.15
C LYS A 466 -18.03 17.84 -34.15
N LYS A 467 -17.40 16.71 -33.78
CA LYS A 467 -17.29 15.54 -34.67
C LYS A 467 -18.64 14.86 -34.93
N ILE A 468 -19.52 14.78 -33.94
CA ILE A 468 -20.88 14.26 -34.14
C ILE A 468 -21.70 15.16 -35.07
N ASN A 469 -21.62 16.48 -34.90
CA ASN A 469 -22.43 17.40 -35.72
C ASN A 469 -21.90 17.57 -37.15
N ALA A 470 -20.60 17.33 -37.39
CA ALA A 470 -19.97 17.57 -38.69
C ALA A 470 -20.16 16.44 -39.70
N GLN A 471 -20.55 15.23 -39.27
CA GLN A 471 -20.60 14.03 -40.13
C GLN A 471 -21.73 13.08 -39.73
N GLU A 472 -22.40 12.46 -40.71
CA GLU A 472 -23.21 11.27 -40.46
C GLU A 472 -22.27 10.11 -40.10
N LEU A 473 -22.05 9.88 -38.80
CA LEU A 473 -21.17 8.83 -38.32
C LEU A 473 -21.87 7.47 -38.41
N THR A 474 -21.23 6.51 -39.07
CA THR A 474 -21.65 5.10 -38.98
C THR A 474 -21.53 4.59 -37.55
N THR A 475 -22.26 3.52 -37.21
CA THR A 475 -22.20 2.86 -35.89
C THR A 475 -20.77 2.50 -35.47
N ILE A 476 -19.93 2.06 -36.42
CA ILE A 476 -18.52 1.70 -36.18
C ILE A 476 -17.69 2.94 -35.86
N THR A 477 -17.83 4.02 -36.64
CA THR A 477 -17.09 5.28 -36.42
C THR A 477 -17.49 5.93 -35.09
N LEU A 478 -18.78 5.92 -34.76
CA LEU A 478 -19.29 6.41 -33.47
C LEU A 478 -18.76 5.58 -32.30
N GLY A 479 -18.67 4.25 -32.44
CA GLY A 479 -18.04 3.36 -31.47
C GLY A 479 -16.57 3.69 -31.22
N ARG A 480 -15.80 3.96 -32.28
CA ARG A 480 -14.39 4.39 -32.16
C ARG A 480 -14.23 5.76 -31.51
N LEU A 481 -15.09 6.72 -31.85
CA LEU A 481 -15.08 8.05 -31.23
C LEU A 481 -15.37 7.96 -29.72
N ARG A 482 -16.33 7.11 -29.31
CA ARG A 482 -16.61 6.82 -27.89
C ARG A 482 -15.42 6.20 -27.17
N ALA A 483 -14.79 5.18 -27.76
CA ALA A 483 -13.62 4.54 -27.17
C ALA A 483 -12.45 5.52 -26.99
N SER A 484 -12.18 6.36 -28.01
CA SER A 484 -11.12 7.37 -27.94
C SER A 484 -11.41 8.43 -26.87
N ALA A 485 -12.66 8.87 -26.72
CA ALA A 485 -13.02 9.81 -25.66
C ALA A 485 -12.76 9.22 -24.26
N VAL A 486 -13.11 7.94 -24.05
CA VAL A 486 -12.82 7.24 -22.78
C VAL A 486 -11.33 7.18 -22.50
N GLU A 487 -10.49 6.79 -23.47
CA GLU A 487 -9.03 6.70 -23.32
C GLU A 487 -8.42 8.04 -22.88
N VAL A 488 -8.85 9.15 -23.48
CA VAL A 488 -8.35 10.49 -23.10
C VAL A 488 -8.83 10.88 -21.69
N ILE A 489 -10.05 10.53 -21.30
CA ILE A 489 -10.56 10.79 -19.96
C ILE A 489 -9.78 9.97 -18.91
N GLU A 490 -9.43 8.71 -19.20
CA GLU A 490 -8.59 7.89 -18.31
C GLU A 490 -7.23 8.52 -18.05
N GLU A 491 -6.59 9.02 -19.10
CA GLU A 491 -5.32 9.75 -18.98
C GLU A 491 -5.49 11.03 -18.12
N LEU A 492 -6.57 11.79 -18.30
CA LEU A 492 -6.87 12.93 -17.42
C LEU A 492 -7.04 12.52 -15.95
N MET A 493 -7.72 11.41 -15.69
CA MET A 493 -7.90 10.89 -14.33
C MET A 493 -6.58 10.44 -13.71
N TYR A 494 -5.72 9.80 -14.49
CA TYR A 494 -4.37 9.43 -14.07
C TYR A 494 -3.52 10.65 -13.71
N GLN A 495 -3.58 11.71 -14.53
CA GLN A 495 -2.88 12.96 -14.24
C GLN A 495 -3.41 13.65 -12.98
N PHE A 496 -4.72 13.63 -12.76
CA PHE A 496 -5.33 14.15 -11.53
C PHE A 496 -4.89 13.33 -10.31
N SER A 497 -5.00 12.00 -10.38
CA SER A 497 -4.71 11.09 -9.25
C SER A 497 -3.24 11.17 -8.82
N THR A 498 -2.31 11.24 -9.78
CA THR A 498 -0.87 11.38 -9.52
C THR A 498 -0.50 12.73 -8.91
N ARG A 499 -1.25 13.79 -9.25
CA ARG A 499 -1.02 15.15 -8.73
C ARG A 499 -1.60 15.36 -7.34
N VAL A 500 -2.86 14.99 -7.11
CA VAL A 500 -3.56 15.26 -5.84
C VAL A 500 -3.22 14.21 -4.78
N ARG A 501 -2.98 12.96 -5.20
CA ARG A 501 -2.63 11.83 -4.32
C ARG A 501 -3.68 11.55 -3.23
N LEU A 502 -4.95 11.53 -3.62
CA LEU A 502 -6.06 11.15 -2.72
C LEU A 502 -5.91 9.73 -2.16
N ASP A 503 -5.13 8.86 -2.83
CA ASP A 503 -4.73 7.54 -2.31
C ASP A 503 -4.04 7.66 -0.94
N ILE A 504 -3.11 8.61 -0.77
CA ILE A 504 -2.41 8.82 0.50
C ILE A 504 -3.36 9.41 1.55
N GLU A 505 -4.18 10.39 1.16
CA GLU A 505 -5.09 11.07 2.09
C GLU A 505 -6.10 10.09 2.67
N PHE A 506 -6.65 9.19 1.84
CA PHE A 506 -7.49 8.11 2.33
C PHE A 506 -6.72 7.09 3.16
N GLU A 507 -5.48 6.73 2.79
CA GLU A 507 -4.64 5.84 3.61
C GLU A 507 -4.47 6.40 5.03
N GLN A 508 -4.20 7.70 5.16
CA GLN A 508 -4.09 8.38 6.46
C GLN A 508 -5.44 8.41 7.18
N TYR A 509 -6.51 8.80 6.50
CA TYR A 509 -7.85 8.89 7.08
C TYR A 509 -8.38 7.54 7.60
N LEU A 510 -8.04 6.44 6.92
CA LEU A 510 -8.43 5.09 7.30
C LEU A 510 -7.69 4.57 8.54
N LYS A 511 -6.49 5.07 8.86
CA LYS A 511 -5.79 4.71 10.10
C LYS A 511 -6.60 5.18 11.32
N PRO A 512 -6.71 4.37 12.40
CA PRO A 512 -7.26 4.84 13.67
C PRO A 512 -6.59 6.14 14.07
N GLN A 513 -7.41 7.16 14.39
CA GLN A 513 -6.86 8.46 14.74
C GLN A 513 -6.72 8.56 16.25
N PRO A 514 -5.60 9.08 16.73
CA PRO A 514 -5.47 9.45 18.13
C PRO A 514 -6.59 10.43 18.57
N PRO A 515 -6.95 10.44 19.86
CA PRO A 515 -7.90 11.43 20.38
C PRO A 515 -7.39 12.87 20.12
N GLN A 516 -8.32 13.79 19.81
CA GLN A 516 -8.00 15.17 19.40
C GLN A 516 -7.17 15.97 20.43
N SER A 517 -7.24 15.60 21.70
CA SER A 517 -6.44 16.19 22.77
C SER A 517 -5.63 15.11 23.48
N ILE A 518 -4.37 14.93 23.09
CA ILE A 518 -3.42 14.15 23.89
C ILE A 518 -2.74 15.12 24.85
N SER A 519 -3.02 14.95 26.15
CA SER A 519 -2.17 15.55 27.18
C SER A 519 -0.84 14.81 27.24
N LEU A 520 0.27 15.55 27.20
CA LEU A 520 1.61 14.99 27.40
C LEU A 520 1.95 14.87 28.89
N LYS A 521 1.07 15.33 29.79
CA LYS A 521 1.25 15.21 31.24
C LYS A 521 1.04 13.77 31.70
N VAL A 522 1.80 13.38 32.71
CA VAL A 522 1.60 12.16 33.49
C VAL A 522 1.31 12.51 34.94
N LYS A 523 0.60 11.63 35.64
CA LYS A 523 0.33 11.80 37.06
C LYS A 523 1.64 11.61 37.84
N SER A 524 2.14 12.68 38.46
CA SER A 524 3.33 12.56 39.32
C SER A 524 3.01 11.65 40.51
N SER A 525 3.88 10.68 40.79
CA SER A 525 3.72 9.73 41.90
C SER A 525 4.65 10.01 43.08
N GLY A 526 5.50 11.03 43.02
CA GLY A 526 6.46 11.33 44.08
C GLY A 526 7.05 12.74 44.01
N PRO A 527 8.22 12.95 44.65
CA PRO A 527 8.77 14.29 44.87
C PRO A 527 9.28 14.97 43.60
N ILE A 528 9.70 14.21 42.57
CA ILE A 528 10.12 14.79 41.29
C ILE A 528 8.90 14.93 40.40
N ASN A 529 8.53 16.18 40.08
CA ASN A 529 7.57 16.44 39.01
C ASN A 529 8.25 16.27 37.64
N VAL A 530 8.08 15.10 37.05
CA VAL A 530 8.69 14.79 35.74
C VAL A 530 8.11 15.57 34.56
N ASN A 531 6.95 16.23 34.75
CA ASN A 531 6.37 17.08 33.72
C ASN A 531 7.18 18.37 33.49
N ASP A 532 8.05 18.73 34.46
CA ASP A 532 8.89 19.94 34.42
C ASP A 532 10.31 19.66 33.92
N ILE A 533 10.64 18.40 33.66
CA ILE A 533 11.91 17.96 33.07
C ILE A 533 11.86 18.28 31.56
N PRO A 534 12.80 19.10 31.05
CA PRO A 534 12.87 19.39 29.62
C PRO A 534 13.14 18.13 28.81
N ILE A 535 12.35 17.92 27.76
CA ILE A 535 12.50 16.79 26.83
C ILE A 535 12.66 17.34 25.42
N GLY A 536 13.84 17.09 24.84
CA GLY A 536 14.13 17.39 23.45
C GLY A 536 13.78 16.20 22.55
N ILE A 537 13.25 16.48 21.37
CA ILE A 537 12.97 15.49 20.32
C ILE A 537 13.45 16.02 18.97
N GLU A 538 14.02 15.14 18.16
CA GLU A 538 14.37 15.45 16.77
C GLU A 538 13.27 14.99 15.81
N TYR A 539 12.68 15.94 15.07
CA TYR A 539 11.74 15.64 13.99
C TYR A 539 12.52 15.50 12.68
N SER A 540 12.15 14.53 11.83
CA SER A 540 12.83 14.29 10.54
C SER A 540 11.85 14.19 9.38
N PHE A 541 12.11 14.93 8.30
CA PHE A 541 11.24 15.03 7.14
C PHE A 541 11.98 14.77 5.83
N ARG A 542 11.40 13.96 4.96
CA ARG A 542 11.91 13.78 3.60
C ARG A 542 11.45 14.89 2.69
N PHE A 543 12.37 15.35 1.84
CA PHE A 543 12.05 16.21 0.72
C PHE A 543 11.15 15.48 -0.29
N PRO A 544 10.26 16.19 -1.01
CA PRO A 544 9.43 15.59 -2.05
C PRO A 544 10.31 15.01 -3.16
N LYS A 545 9.99 13.82 -3.70
CA LYS A 545 10.84 13.11 -4.71
C LYS A 545 11.28 13.97 -5.90
N ARG A 546 10.43 14.88 -6.40
CA ARG A 546 10.75 15.79 -7.52
C ARG A 546 11.52 17.05 -7.07
N GLY A 547 11.58 17.31 -5.77
CA GLY A 547 12.28 18.43 -5.12
C GLY A 547 13.34 17.97 -4.12
N GLU A 548 13.87 16.74 -4.25
CA GLU A 548 15.02 16.32 -3.46
C GLU A 548 16.23 17.21 -3.80
N PRO A 549 16.91 17.78 -2.80
CA PRO A 549 18.03 18.67 -3.04
C PRO A 549 19.19 17.89 -3.68
N LYS A 550 19.66 18.40 -4.83
CA LYS A 550 20.80 17.84 -5.59
C LYS A 550 22.10 18.60 -5.32
N SER A 551 22.04 19.65 -4.51
CA SER A 551 23.18 20.48 -4.12
C SER A 551 22.95 21.11 -2.76
N LYS A 552 24.05 21.55 -2.11
CA LYS A 552 23.99 22.32 -0.86
C LYS A 552 23.13 23.57 -0.99
N ALA A 553 23.22 24.29 -2.11
CA ALA A 553 22.45 25.52 -2.32
C ALA A 553 20.93 25.24 -2.44
N GLN A 554 20.55 24.12 -3.05
CA GLN A 554 19.15 23.69 -3.06
C GLN A 554 18.70 23.29 -1.65
N ALA A 555 19.51 22.51 -0.92
CA ALA A 555 19.22 22.17 0.47
C ALA A 555 19.04 23.42 1.34
N ASP A 556 19.94 24.40 1.21
CA ASP A 556 19.85 25.71 1.88
C ASP A 556 18.52 26.41 1.62
N SER A 557 18.13 26.55 0.35
CA SER A 557 16.85 27.14 -0.01
C SER A 557 15.66 26.37 0.56
N HIS A 558 15.71 25.04 0.60
CA HIS A 558 14.63 24.23 1.15
C HIS A 558 14.51 24.32 2.67
N ILE A 559 15.64 24.31 3.40
CA ILE A 559 15.63 24.46 4.86
C ILE A 559 15.23 25.89 5.24
N LYS A 560 15.69 26.91 4.52
CA LYS A 560 15.24 28.29 4.75
C LYS A 560 13.73 28.41 4.59
N ALA A 561 13.17 27.83 3.53
CA ALA A 561 11.73 27.84 3.31
C ALA A 561 10.96 27.08 4.39
N LEU A 562 11.50 25.97 4.90
CA LEU A 562 10.94 25.25 6.05
C LEU A 562 10.96 26.14 7.31
N ALA A 563 12.08 26.81 7.59
CA ALA A 563 12.22 27.71 8.74
C ALA A 563 11.27 28.93 8.64
N GLU A 564 11.09 29.51 7.45
CA GLU A 564 10.10 30.57 7.22
C GLU A 564 8.66 30.08 7.38
N ALA A 565 8.36 28.86 6.93
CA ALA A 565 7.06 28.23 7.18
C ALA A 565 6.83 28.02 8.68
N MET A 566 7.83 27.52 9.42
CA MET A 566 7.76 27.38 10.88
C MET A 566 7.50 28.73 11.56
N ARG A 567 8.25 29.78 11.21
CA ARG A 567 8.00 31.14 11.72
C ARG A 567 6.53 31.55 11.54
N LYS A 568 5.98 31.32 10.35
CA LYS A 568 4.58 31.64 10.04
C LYS A 568 3.60 30.86 10.91
N TYR A 569 3.81 29.56 11.12
CA TYR A 569 2.91 28.73 11.94
C TYR A 569 3.06 28.98 13.44
N PHE A 570 4.24 29.40 13.91
CA PHE A 570 4.43 29.91 15.27
C PHE A 570 3.88 31.32 15.48
N SER A 571 3.38 31.98 14.42
CA SER A 571 2.96 33.39 14.44
C SER A 571 4.04 34.35 14.93
N SER A 572 5.31 33.98 14.75
CA SER A 572 6.46 34.72 15.25
C SER A 572 6.79 35.93 14.36
N SER A 573 7.03 37.08 14.99
CA SER A 573 7.48 38.30 14.33
C SER A 573 9.00 38.30 14.06
N SER A 574 9.75 37.51 14.83
CA SER A 574 11.20 37.40 14.78
C SER A 574 11.73 36.85 13.43
N PRO A 575 12.74 37.46 12.80
CA PRO A 575 13.27 36.98 11.53
C PRO A 575 13.94 35.61 11.67
N VAL A 576 13.96 34.84 10.58
CA VAL A 576 14.72 33.58 10.52
C VAL A 576 16.21 33.90 10.38
N GLU A 577 17.03 33.40 11.31
CA GLU A 577 18.46 33.70 11.36
C GLU A 577 19.29 32.48 10.92
N THR A 578 20.33 32.71 10.12
CA THR A 578 21.34 31.68 9.82
C THR A 578 22.28 31.54 11.01
N THR A 579 22.41 30.34 11.57
CA THR A 579 23.48 30.05 12.53
C THR A 579 24.65 29.40 11.79
N GLY A 580 25.79 30.10 11.69
CA GLY A 580 27.03 29.45 11.26
C GLY A 580 27.58 28.53 12.35
N GLY A 581 28.23 27.42 11.98
CA GLY A 581 29.03 26.60 12.92
C GLY A 581 28.66 25.12 12.99
N ASP A 582 29.66 24.33 13.37
CA ASP A 582 29.76 22.87 13.27
C ASP A 582 28.53 22.05 13.72
N SER A 583 28.18 21.07 12.89
CA SER A 583 27.12 20.11 13.12
C SER A 583 27.51 18.96 14.04
N HIS A 584 26.51 18.27 14.61
CA HIS A 584 26.64 16.95 15.22
C HIS A 584 27.32 15.92 14.31
N GLY A 585 28.64 15.75 14.42
CA GLY A 585 29.41 14.58 13.93
C GLY A 585 29.37 14.23 12.42
N HIS A 586 28.56 14.91 11.60
CA HIS A 586 28.25 14.51 10.22
C HIS A 586 28.43 15.63 9.18
N GLY A 587 28.78 16.84 9.59
CA GLY A 587 29.01 17.98 8.69
C GLY A 587 27.72 18.57 8.10
N ALA A 588 26.65 18.77 8.89
CA ALA A 588 25.48 19.53 8.48
C ALA A 588 25.90 20.94 8.04
N VAL A 589 25.62 21.26 6.78
CA VAL A 589 26.18 22.43 6.11
C VAL A 589 25.23 23.63 6.07
N VAL A 590 24.02 23.46 6.61
CA VAL A 590 22.88 24.40 6.54
C VAL A 590 22.07 24.30 7.84
N LYS A 591 21.85 25.44 8.50
CA LYS A 591 21.07 25.54 9.74
C LYS A 591 20.44 26.92 9.91
N TYR A 592 19.18 26.93 10.32
CA TYR A 592 18.40 28.14 10.57
C TYR A 592 17.75 28.09 11.96
N ARG A 593 17.73 29.24 12.63
CA ARG A 593 17.08 29.49 13.92
C ARG A 593 15.69 30.08 13.71
N VAL A 594 14.71 29.60 14.46
CA VAL A 594 13.32 30.09 14.47
C VAL A 594 12.89 30.30 15.91
N VAL A 595 12.49 31.52 16.27
CA VAL A 595 11.99 31.84 17.61
C VAL A 595 10.48 31.60 17.65
N GLN A 596 10.02 30.86 18.65
CA GLN A 596 8.61 30.82 19.03
C GLN A 596 8.41 31.85 20.14
N GLU A 597 7.52 32.81 19.89
CA GLU A 597 7.12 33.81 20.88
C GLU A 597 6.04 33.18 21.77
N GLU A 598 6.20 33.24 23.10
CA GLU A 598 5.17 32.83 24.05
C GLU A 598 4.33 34.06 24.47
N GLU A 599 3.01 33.90 24.65
CA GLU A 599 2.16 34.98 25.18
C GLU A 599 2.57 35.31 26.61
N GLU A 600 2.60 36.60 26.97
CA GLU A 600 2.88 37.06 28.33
C GLU A 600 1.95 36.37 29.35
N GLU A 601 2.51 35.59 30.27
CA GLU A 601 1.79 35.27 31.51
C GLU A 601 1.68 36.55 32.33
N GLU A 602 0.45 37.00 32.60
CA GLU A 602 0.13 38.10 33.51
C GLU A 602 0.83 37.84 34.86
N GLY A 603 1.90 38.61 35.15
CA GLY A 603 2.66 38.53 36.41
C GLY A 603 4.11 38.08 36.28
N SER A 604 4.62 37.79 35.08
CA SER A 604 6.06 37.62 34.84
C SER A 604 6.81 38.96 35.04
N GLU A 605 7.96 38.92 35.73
CA GLU A 605 8.79 40.11 35.96
C GLU A 605 9.22 40.72 34.61
N GLU A 606 9.10 42.05 34.52
CA GLU A 606 9.37 42.86 33.34
C GLU A 606 10.79 42.58 32.79
N GLY A 607 10.88 41.77 31.72
CA GLY A 607 12.08 41.67 30.88
C GLY A 607 12.85 40.35 30.81
N SER A 608 12.38 39.21 31.37
CA SER A 608 13.00 37.90 31.08
C SER A 608 12.07 36.97 30.30
N TYR A 609 12.09 37.09 28.96
CA TYR A 609 11.56 36.06 28.08
C TYR A 609 12.61 34.96 27.93
N ASP A 610 12.33 33.73 28.37
CA ASP A 610 13.09 32.58 27.89
C ASP A 610 12.61 32.28 26.45
N GLU A 611 13.27 32.86 25.44
CA GLU A 611 12.93 32.62 24.03
C GLU A 611 12.97 31.11 23.71
N VAL A 612 11.85 30.55 23.25
CA VAL A 612 11.78 29.15 22.81
C VAL A 612 12.36 29.03 21.40
N VAL A 613 13.63 28.62 21.32
CA VAL A 613 14.39 28.60 20.06
C VAL A 613 14.35 27.23 19.37
N TRP A 614 13.65 27.17 18.26
CA TRP A 614 13.64 26.04 17.34
C TRP A 614 14.76 26.14 16.29
N ARG A 615 15.13 24.99 15.72
CA ARG A 615 16.17 24.90 14.68
C ARG A 615 15.67 24.06 13.52
N ALA A 616 15.96 24.50 12.30
CA ALA A 616 15.76 23.71 11.08
C ALA A 616 17.14 23.44 10.44
N GLU A 617 17.44 22.17 10.21
CA GLU A 617 18.76 21.67 9.86
C GLU A 617 18.68 20.70 8.68
N TRP A 618 19.76 20.59 7.91
CA TRP A 618 19.89 19.55 6.87
C TRP A 618 20.91 18.50 7.30
N ASP A 619 20.43 17.31 7.60
CA ASP A 619 21.28 16.13 7.76
C ASP A 619 21.50 15.48 6.39
N GLY A 620 22.60 15.89 5.75
CA GLY A 620 22.98 15.49 4.40
C GLY A 620 23.91 14.27 4.36
N ILE A 621 23.82 13.47 3.30
CA ILE A 621 24.81 12.40 3.05
C ILE A 621 26.09 13.01 2.46
N SER A 622 27.03 13.37 3.32
CA SER A 622 28.37 13.85 2.95
C SER A 622 29.36 12.68 2.87
N ARG A 623 29.34 11.89 1.80
CA ARG A 623 30.18 10.67 1.69
C ARG A 623 31.38 10.75 0.74
N TYR A 624 31.53 11.82 -0.04
CA TYR A 624 32.67 11.98 -0.96
C TYR A 624 33.59 13.12 -0.55
N TYR A 625 34.75 12.73 -0.01
CA TYR A 625 35.86 13.63 0.32
C TYR A 625 37.00 13.43 -0.70
N VAL A 626 37.51 14.53 -1.25
CA VAL A 626 38.80 14.59 -1.96
C VAL A 626 39.60 15.69 -1.29
N ASP A 627 40.81 15.37 -0.81
CA ASP A 627 41.70 16.31 -0.11
C ASP A 627 41.02 17.02 1.09
N GLY A 628 40.17 16.31 1.82
CA GLY A 628 39.45 16.84 2.98
C GLY A 628 38.30 17.79 2.66
N LYS A 629 37.98 18.02 1.38
CA LYS A 629 36.86 18.86 0.93
C LYS A 629 35.70 18.01 0.42
N ILE A 630 34.48 18.38 0.82
CA ILE A 630 33.23 17.76 0.34
C ILE A 630 33.08 18.09 -1.15
N ARG A 631 33.11 17.07 -2.02
CA ARG A 631 32.96 17.29 -3.48
C ARG A 631 31.51 17.19 -3.96
N ARG A 632 30.68 16.38 -3.31
CA ARG A 632 29.29 16.11 -3.70
C ARG A 632 28.45 15.75 -2.47
N ALA A 633 27.38 16.50 -2.24
CA ALA A 633 26.35 16.18 -1.24
C ALA A 633 25.04 15.86 -1.98
N TRP A 634 24.45 14.69 -1.70
CA TRP A 634 23.27 14.18 -2.39
C TRP A 634 22.29 13.60 -1.37
N GLY A 635 21.00 13.94 -1.50
CA GLY A 635 19.96 13.40 -0.62
C GLY A 635 20.01 13.93 0.81
N GLY A 636 19.57 13.10 1.77
CA GLY A 636 19.40 13.48 3.17
C GLY A 636 17.95 13.83 3.52
N HIS A 637 17.74 14.37 4.70
CA HIS A 637 16.44 14.79 5.22
C HIS A 637 16.56 16.13 5.95
N ALA A 638 15.44 16.84 6.05
CA ALA A 638 15.35 18.00 6.93
C ALA A 638 15.17 17.49 8.36
N GLU A 639 15.92 18.05 9.30
CA GLU A 639 15.78 17.82 10.72
C GLU A 639 15.27 19.08 11.40
N VAL A 640 14.40 18.93 12.38
CA VAL A 640 13.96 20.00 13.26
C VAL A 640 14.24 19.56 14.68
N PRO A 641 15.42 19.85 15.24
CA PRO A 641 15.67 19.62 16.66
C PRO A 641 14.82 20.58 17.49
N SER A 642 14.05 20.04 18.44
CA SER A 642 13.27 20.88 19.36
C SER A 642 14.16 21.65 20.34
N PRO A 643 13.67 22.76 20.90
CA PRO A 643 14.31 23.43 22.02
C PRO A 643 14.39 22.52 23.26
N LYS A 644 15.14 22.97 24.26
CA LYS A 644 15.06 22.43 25.62
C LYS A 644 13.84 23.02 26.31
N PHE A 645 12.71 22.34 26.22
CA PHE A 645 11.48 22.80 26.87
C PHE A 645 10.63 21.62 27.32
N SER A 646 9.57 21.92 28.07
CA SER A 646 8.68 20.93 28.68
C SER A 646 7.29 21.05 28.06
N PRO A 647 7.05 20.56 26.83
CA PRO A 647 5.73 20.67 26.19
C PRO A 647 4.69 19.91 27.00
N GLN A 648 3.58 20.55 27.33
CA GLN A 648 2.46 19.99 28.09
C GLN A 648 1.35 19.45 27.19
N ASN A 649 1.21 20.01 25.99
CA ASN A 649 0.24 19.61 24.98
C ASN A 649 0.86 19.66 23.56
N ILE A 650 0.11 19.20 22.55
CA ILE A 650 0.56 19.15 21.14
C ILE A 650 0.74 20.56 20.52
N ASP A 651 0.01 21.56 21.02
CA ASP A 651 0.02 22.93 20.52
C ASP A 651 1.20 23.77 21.01
N ASP A 652 2.02 23.22 21.93
CA ASP A 652 3.28 23.82 22.41
C ASP A 652 4.41 23.68 21.35
N GLY A 653 4.10 24.03 20.10
CA GLY A 653 5.02 24.06 18.97
C GLY A 653 5.10 22.76 18.15
N ILE A 654 4.71 21.60 18.69
CA ILE A 654 4.79 20.30 17.99
C ILE A 654 3.92 20.32 16.72
N ARG A 655 2.65 20.73 16.84
CA ARG A 655 1.71 20.79 15.71
C ARG A 655 2.21 21.71 14.60
N GLN A 656 2.77 22.86 14.97
CA GLN A 656 3.23 23.90 14.07
C GLN A 656 4.42 23.41 13.23
N VAL A 657 5.35 22.63 13.82
CA VAL A 657 6.44 21.98 13.08
C VAL A 657 5.89 21.04 11.99
N PHE A 658 4.92 20.19 12.32
CA PHE A 658 4.32 19.28 11.33
C PHE A 658 3.50 20.03 10.27
N GLN A 659 2.79 21.10 10.63
CA GLN A 659 2.07 21.95 9.68
C GLN A 659 3.02 22.66 8.70
N ALA A 660 4.15 23.17 9.21
CA ALA A 660 5.20 23.78 8.39
C ALA A 660 5.75 22.78 7.36
N ALA A 661 6.17 21.59 7.81
CA ALA A 661 6.69 20.54 6.92
C ALA A 661 5.65 20.10 5.87
N ARG A 662 4.40 19.87 6.27
CA ARG A 662 3.30 19.49 5.35
C ARG A 662 3.01 20.58 4.32
N SER A 663 3.07 21.86 4.68
CA SER A 663 2.89 22.98 3.74
C SER A 663 3.95 23.01 2.64
N MET A 664 5.12 22.44 2.92
CA MET A 664 6.23 22.28 1.99
C MET A 664 6.21 20.93 1.25
N SER A 665 5.14 20.13 1.41
CA SER A 665 5.04 18.76 0.90
C SER A 665 6.21 17.86 1.35
N MET A 666 6.77 18.14 2.53
CA MET A 666 7.77 17.28 3.16
C MET A 666 7.05 16.22 4.01
N GLU A 667 7.45 14.97 3.84
CA GLU A 667 6.78 13.83 4.49
C GLU A 667 7.66 13.30 5.63
N PRO A 668 7.15 13.21 6.87
CA PRO A 668 7.86 12.52 7.93
C PRO A 668 7.96 11.03 7.61
N ARG A 669 9.04 10.38 8.04
CA ARG A 669 9.24 8.95 7.78
C ARG A 669 10.02 8.31 8.91
N ARG A 670 9.49 7.21 9.47
CA ARG A 670 10.15 6.40 10.52
C ARG A 670 11.62 6.08 10.23
N SER A 671 11.94 5.84 8.96
CA SER A 671 13.29 5.47 8.50
C SER A 671 14.15 6.65 8.03
N ALA A 672 13.73 7.91 8.21
CA ALA A 672 14.52 9.12 7.93
C ALA A 672 15.07 9.67 9.25
N GLY A 673 16.33 10.11 9.28
CA GLY A 673 17.01 10.62 10.49
C GLY A 673 17.18 9.64 11.62
N GLY A 674 17.90 9.99 12.67
CA GLY A 674 17.88 9.29 13.96
C GLY A 674 16.90 10.00 14.88
N GLY A 675 15.78 9.38 15.27
CA GLY A 675 14.98 9.97 16.34
C GLY A 675 15.79 9.92 17.63
N HIS A 676 16.27 11.07 18.11
CA HIS A 676 16.87 11.22 19.42
C HIS A 676 15.88 11.87 20.38
N PHE A 677 15.76 11.27 21.57
CA PHE A 677 15.01 11.82 22.68
C PHE A 677 16.00 12.22 23.77
N ASN A 678 16.11 13.51 24.04
CA ASN A 678 17.06 14.07 24.97
C ASN A 678 16.35 14.44 26.27
N PHE A 679 16.82 13.93 27.40
CA PHE A 679 16.31 14.29 28.72
C PHE A 679 17.33 15.18 29.41
N ASP A 680 16.92 16.39 29.80
CA ASP A 680 17.77 17.28 30.55
C ASP A 680 17.64 17.01 32.05
N LEU A 681 18.65 16.36 32.63
CA LEU A 681 18.65 15.97 34.04
C LEU A 681 19.31 17.03 34.92
N GLU A 682 19.72 18.18 34.39
CA GLU A 682 20.45 19.20 35.13
C GLU A 682 19.68 19.66 36.38
N LYS A 683 18.36 19.85 36.26
CA LYS A 683 17.49 20.19 37.40
C LYS A 683 17.55 19.14 38.51
N ILE A 684 17.66 17.86 38.17
CA ILE A 684 17.74 16.78 39.15
C ILE A 684 19.13 16.73 39.79
N MET A 685 20.17 16.84 38.97
CA MET A 685 21.55 16.84 39.44
C MET A 685 21.85 18.00 40.39
N LYS A 686 21.22 19.17 40.18
CA LYS A 686 21.44 20.38 41.00
C LYS A 686 20.51 20.49 42.20
N ASN A 687 19.24 20.12 42.08
CA ASN A 687 18.22 20.46 43.08
C ASN A 687 17.92 19.34 44.08
N TYR A 688 18.52 18.16 43.92
CA TYR A 688 18.31 17.01 44.81
C TYR A 688 19.64 16.48 45.35
N PRO A 689 19.64 15.77 46.51
CA PRO A 689 20.84 15.14 47.04
C PRO A 689 21.51 14.21 46.01
N ALA A 690 22.84 14.21 45.98
CA ALA A 690 23.61 13.50 44.96
C ALA A 690 23.32 11.99 44.93
N GLU A 691 23.13 11.38 46.09
CA GLU A 691 22.80 9.96 46.26
C GLU A 691 21.39 9.66 45.75
N PHE A 692 20.43 10.55 46.00
CA PHE A 692 19.06 10.41 45.51
C PHE A 692 19.01 10.50 43.98
N GLY A 693 19.65 11.51 43.40
CA GLY A 693 19.73 11.68 41.94
C GLY A 693 20.43 10.50 41.26
N ALA A 694 21.56 10.05 41.81
CA ALA A 694 22.29 8.91 41.26
C ALA A 694 21.49 7.59 41.39
N ARG A 695 20.76 7.37 42.50
CA ARG A 695 19.86 6.23 42.63
C ARG A 695 18.70 6.26 41.63
N ALA A 696 18.10 7.43 41.42
CA ALA A 696 17.05 7.64 40.42
C ALA A 696 17.57 7.29 39.01
N MET A 697 18.80 7.68 38.68
CA MET A 697 19.45 7.33 37.42
C MET A 697 19.75 5.83 37.31
N ALA A 698 20.24 5.20 38.37
CA ALA A 698 20.44 3.74 38.41
C ALA A 698 19.12 2.96 38.21
N ASN A 699 18.01 3.47 38.77
CA ASN A 699 16.67 2.93 38.53
C ASN A 699 16.24 3.08 37.07
N LEU A 700 16.53 4.22 36.42
CA LEU A 700 16.22 4.42 35.00
C LEU A 700 16.97 3.42 34.12
N ILE A 701 18.27 3.22 34.34
CA ILE A 701 19.06 2.23 33.60
C ILE A 701 18.52 0.83 33.83
N SER A 702 18.23 0.47 35.08
CA SER A 702 17.69 -0.85 35.43
C SER A 702 16.34 -1.11 34.76
N TYR A 703 15.43 -0.13 34.76
CA TYR A 703 14.13 -0.24 34.12
C TYR A 703 14.24 -0.32 32.60
N PHE A 704 15.03 0.56 31.99
CA PHE A 704 15.18 0.63 30.54
C PHE A 704 15.78 -0.66 29.99
N GLU A 705 16.86 -1.16 30.59
CA GLU A 705 17.50 -2.41 30.16
C GLU A 705 16.61 -3.64 30.37
N SER A 706 15.82 -3.67 31.46
CA SER A 706 14.87 -4.74 31.73
C SER A 706 13.73 -4.81 30.69
N ASN A 707 13.36 -3.66 30.12
CA ASN A 707 12.27 -3.49 29.17
C ASN A 707 12.74 -3.17 27.73
N GLN A 708 14.03 -3.32 27.46
CA GLN A 708 14.64 -2.80 26.22
C GLN A 708 13.96 -3.37 24.98
N GLU A 709 13.68 -4.67 24.95
CA GLU A 709 13.07 -5.35 23.81
C GLU A 709 11.66 -4.81 23.54
N MET A 710 10.85 -4.58 24.58
CA MET A 710 9.53 -3.95 24.50
C MET A 710 9.63 -2.51 23.98
N ILE A 711 10.50 -1.69 24.57
CA ILE A 711 10.74 -0.29 24.17
C ILE A 711 11.17 -0.22 22.70
N LEU A 712 12.15 -1.02 22.31
CA LEU A 712 12.66 -1.07 20.94
C LEU A 712 11.62 -1.61 19.97
N PHE A 713 10.81 -2.61 20.36
CA PHE A 713 9.75 -3.12 19.49
C PHE A 713 8.73 -2.02 19.19
N MET A 714 8.32 -1.27 20.21
CA MET A 714 7.35 -0.17 20.12
C MET A 714 7.87 0.98 19.25
N TRP A 715 9.16 1.32 19.35
CA TRP A 715 9.65 2.61 18.87
C TRP A 715 10.81 2.60 17.86
N MET A 716 11.47 1.47 17.59
CA MET A 716 12.65 1.43 16.69
C MET A 716 12.34 0.67 15.40
N HIS A 717 12.40 1.30 14.25
CA HIS A 717 12.24 0.62 12.96
C HIS A 717 13.27 -0.51 12.77
N PRO A 718 12.91 -1.69 12.20
CA PRO A 718 13.81 -2.85 12.04
C PRO A 718 15.15 -2.51 11.40
N LEU A 719 15.12 -1.68 10.36
CA LEU A 719 16.31 -1.13 9.70
C LEU A 719 17.34 -0.48 10.63
N ARG A 720 17.03 -0.10 11.86
CA ARG A 720 18.00 0.53 12.78
C ARG A 720 18.77 -0.48 13.63
N LYS A 721 18.36 -1.75 13.67
CA LYS A 721 19.03 -2.80 14.46
C LYS A 721 20.52 -2.91 14.11
N HIS A 722 20.89 -2.71 12.83
CA HIS A 722 22.30 -2.73 12.41
C HIS A 722 23.14 -1.54 12.95
N ALA A 723 22.53 -0.47 13.43
CA ALA A 723 23.23 0.66 14.06
C ALA A 723 23.27 0.54 15.59
N ALA A 724 22.55 -0.42 16.17
CA ALA A 724 22.54 -0.68 17.60
C ALA A 724 23.81 -1.40 18.06
N HIS A 725 24.27 -1.05 19.27
CA HIS A 725 25.23 -1.81 20.04
C HIS A 725 24.48 -2.60 21.13
N PRO A 726 24.51 -3.94 21.12
CA PRO A 726 24.11 -4.68 22.31
C PRO A 726 25.14 -4.38 23.40
N ILE A 727 24.69 -3.96 24.58
CA ILE A 727 25.58 -3.82 25.74
C ILE A 727 25.74 -5.22 26.31
N PRO A 728 26.93 -5.85 26.24
CA PRO A 728 27.16 -7.07 26.99
C PRO A 728 27.17 -6.66 28.46
N LEU A 729 26.06 -6.86 29.17
CA LEU A 729 25.98 -6.63 30.61
C LEU A 729 27.06 -7.51 31.25
N GLN A 730 28.18 -6.89 31.66
CA GLN A 730 29.31 -7.62 32.24
C GLN A 730 28.82 -8.42 33.45
N GLN A 731 29.51 -9.53 33.76
CA GLN A 731 29.15 -10.38 34.89
C GLN A 731 29.10 -9.54 36.18
N GLY A 732 27.93 -9.46 36.80
CA GLY A 732 27.69 -8.68 38.02
C GLY A 732 27.22 -7.23 37.82
N PHE A 733 27.20 -6.66 36.61
CA PHE A 733 26.68 -5.29 36.41
C PHE A 733 25.22 -5.17 36.81
N ALA A 734 24.38 -6.14 36.41
CA ALA A 734 22.96 -6.19 36.78
C ALA A 734 22.75 -6.12 38.30
N GLN A 735 23.58 -6.84 39.06
CA GLN A 735 23.55 -6.80 40.52
C GLN A 735 24.01 -5.44 41.05
N LYS A 736 25.19 -4.97 40.61
CA LYS A 736 25.78 -3.70 41.07
C LYS A 736 24.87 -2.49 40.83
N ILE A 737 24.21 -2.41 39.67
CA ILE A 737 23.29 -1.31 39.37
C ILE A 737 21.98 -1.42 40.15
N SER A 738 21.49 -2.65 40.38
CA SER A 738 20.27 -2.89 41.18
C SER A 738 20.48 -2.51 42.65
N GLU A 739 21.64 -2.83 43.21
CA GLU A 739 22.04 -2.59 44.61
C GLU A 739 22.75 -1.24 44.80
N PHE A 740 22.70 -0.34 43.81
CA PHE A 740 23.44 0.92 43.85
C PHE A 740 22.92 1.89 44.94
N HIS A 741 23.83 2.42 45.77
CA HIS A 741 23.53 3.38 46.84
C HIS A 741 24.53 4.56 46.92
N GLY A 742 25.38 4.73 45.90
CA GLY A 742 26.40 5.78 45.85
C GLY A 742 25.90 7.12 45.30
N ASN A 743 26.83 8.06 45.12
CA ASN A 743 26.58 9.37 44.51
C ASN A 743 26.85 9.36 42.98
N TRP A 744 26.76 10.53 42.32
CA TRP A 744 26.98 10.65 40.88
C TRP A 744 28.37 10.18 40.40
N THR A 745 29.42 10.40 41.19
CA THR A 745 30.79 9.95 40.87
C THR A 745 30.88 8.42 40.93
N ASP A 746 30.28 7.81 41.95
CA ASP A 746 30.26 6.34 42.09
C ASP A 746 29.49 5.69 40.93
N LEU A 747 28.37 6.31 40.52
CA LEU A 747 27.58 5.85 39.38
C LEU A 747 28.37 5.99 38.07
N ALA A 748 29.01 7.14 37.85
CA ALA A 748 29.84 7.37 36.67
C ALA A 748 30.93 6.29 36.57
N GLN A 749 31.63 6.01 37.68
CA GLN A 749 32.67 4.98 37.74
C GLN A 749 32.12 3.61 37.38
N LEU A 750 30.98 3.22 37.96
CA LEU A 750 30.31 1.96 37.64
C LEU A 750 29.98 1.83 36.14
N LEU A 751 29.44 2.89 35.54
CA LEU A 751 29.06 2.89 34.12
C LEU A 751 30.26 2.82 33.18
N TYR A 752 31.33 3.55 33.52
CA TYR A 752 32.57 3.55 32.75
C TYR A 752 33.29 2.20 32.80
N GLU A 753 33.45 1.62 34.00
CA GLU A 753 34.05 0.29 34.19
C GLU A 753 33.24 -0.81 33.49
N SER A 754 31.92 -0.68 33.50
CA SER A 754 31.00 -1.62 32.85
C SER A 754 30.90 -1.41 31.33
N ARG A 755 31.58 -0.39 30.79
CA ARG A 755 31.57 -0.01 29.37
C ARG A 755 30.17 0.32 28.82
N TYR A 756 29.35 0.99 29.63
CA TYR A 756 27.99 1.40 29.27
C TYR A 756 28.02 2.68 28.40
N PHE A 757 28.63 2.60 27.22
CA PHE A 757 28.74 3.72 26.26
C PHE A 757 28.79 3.22 24.81
N ASN A 758 28.63 4.15 23.86
CA ASN A 758 28.71 3.85 22.43
C ASN A 758 30.07 3.23 22.06
N SER A 759 30.06 2.23 21.18
CA SER A 759 31.29 1.63 20.64
C SER A 759 31.45 1.98 19.16
N PHE A 760 32.68 1.91 18.64
CA PHE A 760 32.94 2.01 17.20
C PHE A 760 33.26 0.63 16.63
N VAL A 761 32.61 0.28 15.52
CA VAL A 761 32.95 -0.90 14.70
C VAL A 761 33.52 -0.41 13.37
N GLY A 762 34.85 -0.48 13.24
CA GLY A 762 35.58 0.17 12.15
C GLY A 762 35.40 1.70 12.21
N ARG A 763 34.92 2.29 11.10
CA ARG A 763 34.67 3.75 11.00
C ARG A 763 33.26 4.19 11.40
N LYS A 764 32.42 3.27 11.89
CA LYS A 764 31.00 3.54 12.17
C LYS A 764 30.73 3.42 13.67
N PRO A 765 30.06 4.42 14.29
CA PRO A 765 29.56 4.25 15.64
C PRO A 765 28.44 3.19 15.66
N LYS A 766 28.39 2.44 16.75
CA LYS A 766 27.30 1.59 17.18
C LYS A 766 26.74 2.21 18.45
N TYR A 767 25.44 2.50 18.43
CA TYR A 767 24.81 3.28 19.47
C TYR A 767 24.16 2.39 20.52
N VAL A 768 24.37 2.72 21.79
CA VAL A 768 23.53 2.20 22.86
C VAL A 768 22.15 2.87 22.78
N PRO A 769 21.04 2.14 23.00
CA PRO A 769 19.71 2.74 22.93
C PRO A 769 19.43 3.79 24.00
N LEU A 770 20.03 3.66 25.19
CA LEU A 770 20.04 4.69 26.22
C LEU A 770 21.48 5.18 26.42
N ASN A 771 21.79 6.33 25.85
CA ASN A 771 23.10 6.96 25.94
C ASN A 771 23.18 7.84 27.19
N VAL A 772 23.94 7.38 28.17
CA VAL A 772 24.17 8.09 29.45
C VAL A 772 25.60 8.66 29.54
N THR A 773 26.29 8.73 28.41
CA THR A 773 27.69 9.15 28.32
C THR A 773 27.97 10.50 29.00
N PRO A 774 27.09 11.50 28.92
CA PRO A 774 27.26 12.78 29.63
C PRO A 774 27.33 12.69 31.17
N VAL A 775 26.84 11.60 31.79
CA VAL A 775 26.99 11.36 33.23
C VAL A 775 28.43 10.93 33.57
N MET A 776 29.14 10.31 32.64
CA MET A 776 30.52 9.84 32.82
C MET A 776 31.57 10.91 32.54
N THR A 777 31.20 12.04 31.92
CA THR A 777 32.13 13.13 31.56
C THR A 777 33.11 13.51 32.69
N PRO A 778 32.71 13.62 33.98
CA PRO A 778 33.64 14.00 35.05
C PRO A 778 34.82 13.04 35.29
N ILE A 779 34.71 11.77 34.89
CA ILE A 779 35.72 10.73 35.16
C ILE A 779 36.48 10.28 33.90
N VAL A 780 36.05 10.74 32.73
CA VAL A 780 36.62 10.34 31.44
C VAL A 780 37.93 11.10 31.24
N PRO A 781 39.05 10.41 30.91
CA PRO A 781 40.32 11.07 30.61
C PRO A 781 40.22 12.04 29.42
N GLU A 782 40.89 13.19 29.51
CA GLU A 782 40.74 14.31 28.56
C GLU A 782 40.99 13.92 27.09
N GLN A 783 41.93 12.99 26.88
CA GLN A 783 42.28 12.43 25.57
C GLN A 783 41.11 11.78 24.81
N TYR A 784 40.03 11.39 25.50
CA TYR A 784 38.86 10.75 24.91
C TYR A 784 37.73 11.73 24.53
N PHE A 785 37.88 13.02 24.82
CA PHE A 785 37.02 14.09 24.30
C PHE A 785 37.45 14.60 22.93
N ALA A 786 38.62 14.17 22.44
CA ALA A 786 39.06 14.52 21.10
C ALA A 786 38.12 13.91 20.04
N PRO A 787 37.69 14.68 19.03
CA PRO A 787 36.89 14.14 17.95
C PRO A 787 37.66 13.04 17.23
N LEU A 788 37.01 11.89 17.08
CA LEU A 788 37.62 10.72 16.42
C LEU A 788 37.94 11.10 14.97
N ASP A 789 39.24 11.16 14.62
CA ASP A 789 39.66 11.45 13.25
C ASP A 789 39.42 10.23 12.36
N ILE A 790 38.17 10.09 11.90
CA ILE A 790 37.73 9.04 10.96
C ILE A 790 38.56 8.98 9.66
N ARG A 791 39.46 9.95 9.43
CA ARG A 791 40.37 10.04 8.27
C ARG A 791 41.65 9.22 8.45
N ARG A 792 42.11 8.96 9.68
CA ARG A 792 43.32 8.16 9.95
C ARG A 792 42.96 6.68 10.10
N LYS A 793 43.47 5.83 9.20
CA LYS A 793 43.23 4.37 9.26
C LYS A 793 44.00 3.71 10.41
N GLU A 794 45.09 4.31 10.87
CA GLU A 794 45.95 3.75 11.92
C GLU A 794 45.52 4.16 13.33
N SER A 795 44.51 5.01 13.50
CA SER A 795 44.02 5.38 14.83
C SER A 795 43.44 4.17 15.53
N GLU A 796 44.11 3.73 16.61
CA GLU A 796 43.58 2.71 17.51
C GLU A 796 42.23 3.14 18.06
N TRP A 797 41.37 2.17 18.31
CA TRP A 797 40.03 2.38 18.84
C TRP A 797 40.08 3.17 20.14
N PHE A 798 39.29 4.24 20.23
CA PHE A 798 38.99 4.88 21.50
C PHE A 798 37.53 5.34 21.58
N PRO A 799 36.89 5.21 22.75
CA PRO A 799 35.56 5.76 22.98
C PRO A 799 35.60 7.29 22.85
N SER A 800 34.65 7.86 22.10
CA SER A 800 34.50 9.31 21.94
C SER A 800 33.38 9.78 22.85
N PHE A 801 33.71 10.71 23.75
CA PHE A 801 32.78 11.31 24.71
C PHE A 801 32.48 12.76 24.30
N SER A 802 31.22 13.19 24.49
CA SER A 802 30.85 14.59 24.29
C SER A 802 31.13 15.41 25.55
N ASN A 803 31.58 16.66 25.39
CA ASN A 803 31.76 17.61 26.50
C ASN A 803 30.43 18.18 27.07
N ASP A 804 29.27 17.78 26.53
CA ASP A 804 27.97 18.18 27.09
C ASP A 804 27.72 17.40 28.39
N THR A 805 27.39 18.09 29.48
CA THR A 805 27.15 17.51 30.80
C THR A 805 25.65 17.49 31.11
N GLY A 806 25.14 16.38 31.67
CA GLY A 806 23.77 16.30 32.22
C GLY A 806 22.64 15.92 31.24
N ARG A 807 22.92 15.72 29.95
CA ARG A 807 21.92 15.25 28.97
C ARG A 807 22.04 13.77 28.73
N ILE A 808 20.96 13.03 28.87
CA ILE A 808 20.93 11.63 28.47
C ILE A 808 20.04 11.48 27.25
N GLU A 809 20.33 10.52 26.38
CA GLU A 809 19.66 10.40 25.10
C GLU A 809 19.13 8.99 24.86
N ALA A 810 17.83 8.87 24.63
CA ALA A 810 17.25 7.69 24.02
C ALA A 810 17.47 7.76 22.50
N ARG A 811 18.31 6.86 21.97
CA ARG A 811 18.76 6.81 20.57
C ARG A 811 18.15 5.63 19.81
N LEU A 812 18.22 5.71 18.47
CA LEU A 812 17.70 4.70 17.54
C LEU A 812 16.17 4.64 17.49
N PHE A 813 15.48 5.62 18.05
CA PHE A 813 14.02 5.71 17.97
C PHE A 813 13.60 6.17 16.58
N ASP A 814 12.37 5.85 16.23
CA ASP A 814 11.72 6.34 15.03
C ASP A 814 11.47 7.84 15.15
N ALA A 815 11.82 8.55 14.07
CA ALA A 815 11.32 9.90 13.89
C ALA A 815 9.78 9.83 13.83
N PRO A 816 9.08 10.67 14.63
CA PRO A 816 7.62 10.62 14.68
C PRO A 816 7.00 10.91 13.31
N THR A 817 6.01 10.11 12.92
CA THR A 817 5.31 10.28 11.63
C THR A 817 4.24 11.36 11.63
N ASP A 818 3.88 11.84 12.82
CA ASP A 818 2.92 12.91 13.05
C ASP A 818 3.06 13.46 14.48
N GLU A 819 2.35 14.56 14.74
CA GLU A 819 2.33 15.27 16.02
C GLU A 819 1.84 14.40 17.19
N HIS A 820 1.02 13.38 16.93
CA HIS A 820 0.48 12.52 17.99
C HIS A 820 1.47 11.42 18.36
N MET A 821 2.20 10.85 17.40
CA MET A 821 3.31 9.94 17.69
C MET A 821 4.35 10.64 18.55
N ALA A 822 4.71 11.88 18.21
CA ALA A 822 5.62 12.69 18.99
C ALA A 822 5.11 12.89 20.43
N ALA A 823 3.84 13.29 20.58
CA ALA A 823 3.21 13.45 21.89
C ALA A 823 3.21 12.16 22.73
N LEU A 824 2.89 11.02 22.12
CA LEU A 824 2.88 9.73 22.80
C LEU A 824 4.28 9.25 23.19
N GLN A 825 5.30 9.52 22.36
CA GLN A 825 6.70 9.26 22.73
C GLN A 825 7.10 10.09 23.95
N ILE A 826 6.81 11.40 23.96
CA ILE A 826 7.10 12.29 25.10
C ILE A 826 6.38 11.81 26.36
N LYS A 827 5.07 11.54 26.25
CA LYS A 827 4.25 11.04 27.36
C LYS A 827 4.76 9.71 27.90
N TYR A 828 5.15 8.79 27.02
CA TYR A 828 5.73 7.51 27.38
C TYR A 828 7.00 7.67 28.20
N PHE A 829 7.94 8.49 27.72
CA PHE A 829 9.18 8.72 28.45
C PHE A 829 8.99 9.48 29.75
N ARG A 830 8.04 10.42 29.83
CA ARG A 830 7.64 11.00 31.12
C ARG A 830 7.12 9.97 32.10
N ALA A 831 6.30 9.02 31.65
CA ALA A 831 5.82 7.95 32.52
C ALA A 831 6.98 7.04 32.98
N VAL A 832 7.92 6.73 32.10
CA VAL A 832 9.15 6.00 32.46
C VAL A 832 9.95 6.77 33.51
N LEU A 833 10.20 8.06 33.30
CA LEU A 833 10.89 8.91 34.28
C LEU A 833 10.13 8.96 35.61
N ASN A 834 8.80 9.07 35.58
CA ASN A 834 7.98 9.08 36.80
C ASN A 834 8.16 7.77 37.57
N LYS A 835 8.04 6.64 36.88
CA LYS A 835 8.20 5.30 37.46
C LYS A 835 9.59 5.10 38.07
N THR A 836 10.64 5.61 37.44
CA THR A 836 12.03 5.34 37.84
C THR A 836 12.54 6.31 38.90
N PHE A 837 12.24 7.60 38.74
CA PHE A 837 12.74 8.65 39.62
C PHE A 837 11.90 8.82 40.88
N ASN A 838 10.62 8.47 40.85
CA ASN A 838 9.74 8.48 42.02
C ASN A 838 9.54 7.07 42.62
N SER A 839 10.41 6.10 42.30
CA SER A 839 10.37 4.77 42.92
C SER A 839 10.79 4.84 44.38
N ASP A 840 9.99 4.27 45.27
CA ASP A 840 10.28 4.13 46.70
C ASP A 840 11.31 3.02 46.99
N ARG A 841 11.57 2.16 46.01
CA ARG A 841 12.47 1.01 46.12
C ARG A 841 13.47 0.93 44.97
N PRO A 842 14.62 0.28 45.18
CA PRO A 842 15.50 -0.15 44.12
C PRO A 842 14.78 -0.92 43.01
N LEU A 843 14.91 -0.46 41.77
CA LEU A 843 14.48 -1.25 40.61
C LEU A 843 15.57 -2.26 40.26
N VAL A 844 15.17 -3.53 40.12
CA VAL A 844 16.09 -4.63 39.81
C VAL A 844 16.23 -4.76 38.30
N LEU A 845 17.47 -4.76 37.81
CA LEU A 845 17.77 -5.06 36.41
C LEU A 845 17.60 -6.57 36.19
N LYS A 846 16.48 -6.96 35.60
CA LYS A 846 16.19 -8.31 35.14
C LYS A 846 15.48 -8.22 33.79
N LYS A 847 16.10 -8.79 32.75
CA LYS A 847 15.48 -8.88 31.42
C LYS A 847 14.09 -9.52 31.54
N LEU A 848 13.04 -8.71 31.30
CA LEU A 848 11.64 -9.15 31.34
C LEU A 848 11.23 -9.77 30.01
N PHE A 849 11.87 -9.32 28.93
CA PHE A 849 11.63 -9.75 27.58
C PHE A 849 12.94 -10.22 26.96
N SER A 850 12.84 -11.24 26.12
CA SER A 850 13.98 -11.87 25.43
C SER A 850 13.89 -11.67 23.93
N GLU A 851 14.94 -12.05 23.20
CA GLU A 851 14.90 -12.11 21.73
C GLU A 851 13.80 -13.07 21.23
N ILE A 852 13.46 -14.11 22.01
CA ILE A 852 12.37 -15.05 21.68
C ILE A 852 11.00 -14.34 21.74
N ASP A 853 10.79 -13.49 22.75
CA ASP A 853 9.56 -12.69 22.84
C ASP A 853 9.46 -11.72 21.66
N TYR A 854 10.59 -11.12 21.28
CA TYR A 854 10.68 -10.25 20.11
C TYR A 854 10.25 -10.98 18.82
N GLU A 855 10.80 -12.16 18.55
CA GLU A 855 10.41 -12.99 17.40
C GLU A 855 8.95 -13.43 17.46
N ARG A 856 8.42 -13.71 18.66
CA ARG A 856 7.01 -14.05 18.85
C ARG A 856 6.11 -12.86 18.48
N TRP A 857 6.46 -11.64 18.89
CA TRP A 857 5.70 -10.43 18.56
C TRP A 857 5.71 -10.10 17.07
N GLU A 858 6.79 -10.40 16.34
CA GLU A 858 6.82 -10.22 14.87
C GLU A 858 5.80 -11.11 14.16
N LYS A 859 5.55 -12.30 14.71
CA LYS A 859 4.61 -13.26 14.14
C LYS A 859 3.18 -13.03 14.63
N ASN A 860 2.99 -12.71 15.92
CA ASN A 860 1.68 -12.62 16.55
C ASN A 860 1.34 -11.17 17.01
N PRO A 861 0.50 -10.43 16.26
CA PRO A 861 0.12 -9.07 16.63
C PRO A 861 -0.76 -8.98 17.87
N GLU A 862 -1.61 -9.97 18.13
CA GLU A 862 -2.49 -9.96 19.29
C GLU A 862 -1.69 -10.08 20.58
N GLN A 863 -0.70 -10.98 20.59
CA GLN A 863 0.23 -11.12 21.70
C GLN A 863 1.05 -9.84 21.91
N TRP A 864 1.55 -9.25 20.82
CA TRP A 864 2.25 -7.95 20.89
C TRP A 864 1.38 -6.87 21.52
N ILE A 865 0.15 -6.70 21.04
CA ILE A 865 -0.79 -5.69 21.56
C ILE A 865 -1.07 -5.96 23.04
N SER A 866 -1.33 -7.22 23.42
CA SER A 866 -1.59 -7.59 24.81
C SER A 866 -0.41 -7.26 25.74
N ASP A 867 0.80 -7.66 25.36
CA ASP A 867 2.01 -7.44 26.17
C ASP A 867 2.33 -5.95 26.27
N ALA A 868 2.19 -5.19 25.18
CA ALA A 868 2.39 -3.75 25.18
C ALA A 868 1.30 -3.01 25.96
N GLU A 869 0.04 -3.43 25.91
CA GLU A 869 -1.02 -2.86 26.74
C GLU A 869 -0.77 -3.13 28.24
N ALA A 870 -0.24 -4.28 28.61
CA ALA A 870 0.16 -4.58 29.98
C ALA A 870 1.29 -3.67 30.45
N HIS A 871 2.33 -3.49 29.61
CA HIS A 871 3.44 -2.57 29.85
C HIS A 871 2.97 -1.11 30.03
N LEU A 872 2.08 -0.64 29.16
CA LEU A 872 1.52 0.71 29.25
C LEU A 872 0.68 0.91 30.52
N LYS A 873 -0.09 -0.11 30.94
CA LYS A 873 -0.84 -0.07 32.21
C LYS A 873 0.09 0.02 33.42
N GLU A 874 1.23 -0.67 33.40
CA GLU A 874 2.23 -0.58 34.49
C GLU A 874 2.75 0.87 34.66
N LEU A 875 2.83 1.61 33.56
CA LEU A 875 3.21 3.02 33.52
C LEU A 875 2.08 4.00 33.83
N ASP A 876 0.89 3.52 34.24
CA ASP A 876 -0.33 4.32 34.45
C ASP A 876 -0.75 5.11 33.19
N LEU A 877 -0.48 4.54 32.00
CA LEU A 877 -0.85 5.14 30.71
C LEU A 877 -2.17 4.57 30.19
N ASN A 878 -2.95 5.44 29.54
CA ASN A 878 -4.19 5.05 28.88
C ASN A 878 -3.90 4.27 27.59
N THR A 879 -4.08 2.95 27.63
CA THR A 879 -3.77 2.08 26.48
C THR A 879 -4.51 2.46 25.21
N LYS A 880 -5.73 3.02 25.31
CA LYS A 880 -6.52 3.43 24.14
C LYS A 880 -5.83 4.53 23.32
N GLU A 881 -5.04 5.40 23.95
CA GLU A 881 -4.29 6.45 23.26
C GLU A 881 -3.16 5.87 22.40
N PHE A 882 -2.58 4.74 22.82
CA PHE A 882 -1.43 4.11 22.18
C PHE A 882 -1.80 3.03 21.16
N ARG A 883 -3.04 2.53 21.13
CA ARG A 883 -3.46 1.40 20.26
C ARG A 883 -3.07 1.58 18.80
N TRP A 884 -3.30 2.77 18.24
CA TRP A 884 -2.96 3.05 16.84
C TRP A 884 -1.44 2.91 16.59
N LEU A 885 -0.62 3.33 17.55
CA LEU A 885 0.84 3.27 17.49
C LEU A 885 1.33 1.83 17.65
N LEU A 886 0.77 1.07 18.59
CA LEU A 886 1.10 -0.36 18.76
C LEU A 886 0.85 -1.13 17.46
N TRP A 887 -0.20 -0.74 16.74
CA TRP A 887 -0.45 -1.28 15.41
C TRP A 887 0.59 -0.83 14.39
N ASP A 888 0.87 0.47 14.32
CA ASP A 888 1.84 1.02 13.38
C ASP A 888 3.26 0.44 13.61
N SER A 889 3.64 0.16 14.87
CA SER A 889 4.92 -0.48 15.20
C SER A 889 4.97 -1.93 14.67
N TYR A 890 3.92 -2.73 14.89
CA TYR A 890 3.83 -4.08 14.32
C TYR A 890 3.86 -4.07 12.79
N GLN A 891 3.08 -3.19 12.16
CA GLN A 891 3.04 -3.04 10.70
C GLN A 891 4.41 -2.67 10.11
N SER A 892 5.19 -1.85 10.82
CA SER A 892 6.53 -1.48 10.38
C SER A 892 7.50 -2.66 10.35
N ARG A 893 7.23 -3.70 11.14
CA ARG A 893 8.02 -4.93 11.23
C ARG A 893 7.67 -5.91 10.12
N THR A 894 6.38 -6.18 9.93
CA THR A 894 5.90 -7.19 8.97
C THR A 894 6.07 -6.77 7.51
N LYS A 895 5.96 -5.47 7.21
CA LYS A 895 6.19 -4.94 5.85
C LYS A 895 7.66 -4.90 5.46
N TYR A 896 8.57 -5.08 6.41
CA TYR A 896 10.00 -5.08 6.13
C TYR A 896 10.41 -6.46 5.61
N LYS A 897 10.53 -6.59 4.28
CA LYS A 897 11.35 -7.65 3.68
C LYS A 897 12.79 -7.14 3.67
N GLU A 898 13.67 -7.78 4.45
CA GLU A 898 15.10 -7.57 4.32
C GLU A 898 15.46 -7.79 2.84
N ARG A 899 15.87 -6.73 2.14
CA ARG A 899 16.39 -6.91 0.79
C ARG A 899 17.63 -7.76 0.94
N SER A 900 17.60 -8.98 0.42
CA SER A 900 18.80 -9.82 0.30
C SER A 900 19.92 -8.94 -0.25
N HIS A 901 21.11 -9.08 0.32
CA HIS A 901 22.30 -8.26 0.05
C HIS A 901 22.86 -8.47 -1.38
N GLU A 902 22.02 -8.74 -2.39
CA GLU A 902 22.42 -8.63 -3.78
C GLU A 902 22.63 -7.14 -4.08
N TYR A 903 23.90 -6.80 -4.23
CA TYR A 903 24.35 -5.54 -4.78
C TYR A 903 23.49 -5.18 -6.00
N LEU A 904 22.61 -4.18 -5.85
CA LEU A 904 22.05 -3.43 -6.96
C LEU A 904 23.23 -2.80 -7.70
N ILE A 905 23.71 -3.51 -8.72
CA ILE A 905 24.45 -2.90 -9.82
C ILE A 905 23.47 -1.89 -10.42
N TYR A 906 23.82 -0.61 -10.29
CA TYR A 906 23.02 0.51 -10.75
C TYR A 906 22.88 0.48 -12.28
N ASP A 907 21.76 -0.06 -12.78
CA ASP A 907 21.36 0.06 -14.21
C ASP A 907 20.38 1.22 -14.48
N ASP A 908 20.13 2.09 -13.50
CA ASP A 908 19.31 3.30 -13.70
C ASP A 908 20.13 4.48 -14.26
N TYR A 909 20.63 4.32 -15.50
CA TYR A 909 21.00 5.44 -16.38
C TYR A 909 20.25 5.34 -17.70
N LEU A 910 18.93 5.45 -17.64
CA LEU A 910 18.16 5.99 -18.75
C LEU A 910 17.37 7.22 -18.26
N PRO A 911 17.67 8.43 -18.75
CA PRO A 911 16.90 9.62 -18.39
C PRO A 911 15.44 9.45 -18.83
N PRO A 912 14.47 9.96 -18.05
CA PRO A 912 13.08 9.95 -18.47
C PRO A 912 12.97 10.70 -19.80
N ARG A 913 12.40 10.03 -20.81
CA ARG A 913 12.03 10.69 -22.07
C ARG A 913 11.13 11.88 -21.70
N LYS A 914 11.61 13.09 -21.99
CA LYS A 914 10.82 14.33 -21.93
C LYS A 914 9.47 14.07 -22.59
N ALA A 915 8.37 14.37 -21.90
CA ALA A 915 7.04 14.41 -22.49
C ALA A 915 6.80 15.82 -23.05
N PRO A 916 6.72 16.04 -24.37
CA PRO A 916 6.18 17.27 -24.95
C PRO A 916 4.72 17.06 -25.38
N GLY A 917 3.88 18.05 -25.09
CA GLY A 917 2.49 18.26 -25.53
C GLY A 917 1.82 17.12 -26.32
N GLN A 918 1.06 16.27 -25.63
CA GLN A 918 0.42 15.08 -26.23
C GLN A 918 -1.06 15.23 -26.58
N LEU A 919 -1.78 16.23 -26.06
CA LEU A 919 -3.21 16.41 -26.37
C LEU A 919 -3.46 16.65 -27.87
N GLY A 920 -2.62 17.44 -28.55
CA GLY A 920 -2.74 17.63 -30.00
C GLY A 920 -2.31 16.41 -30.83
N ARG A 921 -1.35 15.60 -30.37
CA ARG A 921 -0.80 14.48 -31.17
C ARG A 921 -1.65 13.21 -31.15
N LEU A 922 -2.45 12.99 -30.11
CA LEU A 922 -3.41 11.87 -30.06
C LEU A 922 -4.54 12.08 -31.08
N PHE A 923 -5.07 13.30 -31.22
CA PHE A 923 -6.06 13.61 -32.26
C PHE A 923 -5.48 13.51 -33.68
N PHE A 924 -4.24 13.96 -33.90
CA PHE A 924 -3.57 13.86 -35.20
C PHE A 924 -3.27 12.42 -35.66
N LYS A 925 -3.04 11.47 -34.72
CA LYS A 925 -2.89 10.05 -35.08
C LYS A 925 -4.21 9.41 -35.49
N SER A 926 -5.33 9.85 -34.89
CA SER A 926 -6.66 9.37 -35.27
C SER A 926 -7.09 9.92 -36.63
N GLU A 927 -6.85 11.20 -36.93
CA GLU A 927 -7.21 11.80 -38.23
C GLU A 927 -6.45 11.19 -39.41
N LYS A 928 -5.17 10.82 -39.25
CA LYS A 928 -4.43 10.09 -40.28
C LYS A 928 -4.96 8.67 -40.53
N PHE A 929 -5.59 8.06 -39.52
CA PHE A 929 -6.19 6.72 -39.65
C PHE A 929 -7.58 6.79 -40.31
N PHE A 930 -8.34 7.87 -40.06
CA PHE A 930 -9.63 8.11 -40.69
C PHE A 930 -9.52 8.60 -42.15
N SER A 931 -8.44 9.28 -42.53
CA SER A 931 -8.17 9.64 -43.94
C SER A 931 -7.66 8.48 -44.81
N LEU A 932 -7.35 7.33 -44.23
CA LEU A 932 -6.89 6.12 -44.94
C LEU A 932 -8.00 5.06 -45.11
N ALA A 933 -9.16 5.27 -44.51
CA ALA A 933 -10.32 4.36 -44.55
C ALA A 933 -11.56 4.96 -45.23
N ALA A 934 -11.48 6.21 -45.69
CA ALA A 934 -12.35 6.81 -46.70
C ALA A 934 -11.57 6.88 -48.00
#